data_AF-A0A484WRR9-F1
#
_entry.id   AF-A0A484WRR9-F1
#
_cell.length_a   1.000
_cell.length_b   1.000
_cell.length_c   1.000
_cell.angle_alpha   90.00
_cell.angle_beta   90.00
_cell.angle_gamma   90.00
#
_symmetry.space_group_name_H-M   'P 1'
#
loop_
_entity.id
_entity.type
_entity.pdbx_description
1 polymer ?
#
loop_
_entity_poly.entity_id
_entity_poly.type
_entity_poly.pdbx_seq_one_letter_code
_entity_poly.pdbx_strand_id
1 'polypeptide(L)'
;MPLAVPAGGQAHRAGLWLIKTELLETQTVDFSVGAEGLRHVPGDVIEICDDDYAGISIGGRVLAVNNQTRTLTLDREITLPSSGTTLISLADGQGNPVSVEVQSVTDGVKVKVSRVPDGVAEYSVWGLKLPTLRQRLFRCVSIRENDDGTYAITAVQHVPEKEAIVDNGAHFDGDQSGTVNGVTPPAVQHLTAEVTADSGEYQVLARWDTPKVVKGVSFMLRLTVAADDGSERLVSTARTTETTYRFRQLALGNYRLTVRAVNAWGQQGDPASVSFRIAAPAAPSQIELTPGYFQITATPHLAVYDPTVQFEFWFSEKRIADIRQVETTARYLGTALYWIAASINIKPGHDYYFYIRSVNTVGKSAFVEAVGQPSDDASGYLNFFKGEIGKTHLAQELWTQIDNGQLAPDLAEIRTSITGVSNEITQTVNKKLEDQSAAIQQIQKVQVDTNNNLNSMWAVKLQQMQDGRLYIAGIGAGVENTPDGMQSQVLLAADRIAMINPANGNTKPMFVGQGDQIFMNEVFLKYLTAPTITSGGNPPTFSLTPDGRLSAKNADISGNVNANSGTLNNVTINQNCRILGKLSANQIEGDIVKTVGKAFPRNGSYASGTITVTVYDDQAFDRQIVVPPVLFRGGKHENFNSNNQQSYWYSTCKLQVLKNGQEIFQQPATDVSRVFSSVIDMPAGHGHVTLTFNVSSYGANNWTPTTSISDLLVVVMKKSTAGISIS
;
A
#
# COMPACT_ATOMS: atom_id res chain seq x y z
N MET A 1 14.86 25.67 -15.29
CA MET A 1 13.87 25.92 -14.23
C MET A 1 13.42 24.57 -13.69
N PRO A 2 13.38 24.37 -12.37
CA PRO A 2 13.26 23.05 -11.73
C PRO A 2 11.80 22.67 -11.40
N LEU A 3 11.62 21.42 -10.92
CA LEU A 3 10.47 20.83 -10.19
C LEU A 3 9.40 20.17 -11.08
N ALA A 4 8.93 18.94 -10.88
CA ALA A 4 9.04 18.00 -9.75
C ALA A 4 8.92 16.53 -10.23
N VAL A 5 9.59 15.62 -9.52
CA VAL A 5 9.49 14.16 -9.67
C VAL A 5 8.16 13.68 -9.09
N PRO A 6 7.35 12.84 -9.77
CA PRO A 6 6.15 12.28 -9.15
C PRO A 6 6.55 11.25 -8.09
N ALA A 7 6.09 11.45 -6.86
CA ALA A 7 6.34 10.55 -5.73
C ALA A 7 5.79 9.13 -6.00
N GLY A 8 6.48 8.08 -5.53
CA GLY A 8 6.23 6.66 -5.84
C GLY A 8 4.80 6.12 -5.65
N GLY A 9 3.91 6.84 -4.94
CA GLY A 9 2.49 6.51 -4.85
C GLY A 9 1.71 6.71 -6.15
N GLN A 10 2.10 7.66 -7.01
CA GLN A 10 1.44 7.89 -8.30
C GLN A 10 1.74 6.80 -9.33
N ALA A 11 2.96 6.26 -9.34
CA ALA A 11 3.34 5.16 -10.23
C ALA A 11 2.65 3.83 -9.84
N HIS A 12 2.43 3.60 -8.53
CA HIS A 12 1.68 2.45 -8.04
C HIS A 12 0.18 2.53 -8.37
N ARG A 13 -0.44 3.70 -8.21
CA ARG A 13 -1.85 3.95 -8.60
C ARG A 13 -2.03 3.81 -10.11
N ALA A 14 -1.13 4.35 -10.93
CA ALA A 14 -1.18 4.17 -12.38
C ALA A 14 -1.08 2.70 -12.81
N GLY A 15 -0.24 1.90 -12.12
CA GLY A 15 -0.12 0.45 -12.37
C GLY A 15 -1.36 -0.35 -11.96
N LEU A 16 -1.96 -0.06 -10.79
CA LEU A 16 -3.18 -0.74 -10.34
C LEU A 16 -4.40 -0.35 -11.19
N TRP A 17 -4.44 0.90 -11.66
CA TRP A 17 -5.46 1.41 -12.58
C TRP A 17 -5.49 0.62 -13.87
N LEU A 18 -4.31 0.40 -14.47
CA LEU A 18 -4.18 -0.38 -15.70
C LEU A 18 -4.70 -1.82 -15.49
N ILE A 19 -4.25 -2.50 -14.42
CA ILE A 19 -4.62 -3.89 -14.12
C ILE A 19 -6.12 -4.04 -13.84
N LYS A 20 -6.75 -3.09 -13.15
CA LYS A 20 -8.19 -3.15 -12.84
C LYS A 20 -9.06 -2.74 -14.01
N THR A 21 -8.56 -1.88 -14.90
CA THR A 21 -9.21 -1.58 -16.18
C THR A 21 -9.27 -2.85 -17.04
N GLU A 22 -8.14 -3.52 -17.25
CA GLU A 22 -8.06 -4.81 -17.98
C GLU A 22 -8.97 -5.90 -17.40
N LEU A 23 -9.15 -5.93 -16.07
CA LEU A 23 -9.88 -7.00 -15.37
C LEU A 23 -11.39 -6.77 -15.25
N LEU A 24 -11.84 -5.51 -15.25
CA LEU A 24 -13.24 -5.14 -14.96
C LEU A 24 -13.95 -4.48 -16.15
N GLU A 25 -13.21 -3.77 -17.00
CA GLU A 25 -13.73 -3.05 -18.17
C GLU A 25 -13.47 -3.89 -19.44
N THR A 26 -14.01 -5.13 -19.45
CA THR A 26 -13.65 -6.18 -20.43
C THR A 26 -14.49 -6.19 -21.70
N GLN A 27 -15.56 -5.40 -21.75
CA GLN A 27 -16.51 -5.40 -22.86
C GLN A 27 -16.43 -4.07 -23.64
N THR A 28 -16.44 -4.14 -24.96
CA THR A 28 -16.58 -2.98 -25.85
C THR A 28 -17.91 -3.08 -26.59
N VAL A 29 -18.58 -1.95 -26.75
CA VAL A 29 -19.83 -1.81 -27.52
C VAL A 29 -19.60 -0.80 -28.63
N ASP A 30 -20.09 -1.15 -29.81
CA ASP A 30 -20.17 -0.26 -30.97
C ASP A 30 -21.63 -0.17 -31.39
N PHE A 31 -22.19 1.04 -31.38
CA PHE A 31 -23.58 1.26 -31.79
C PHE A 31 -23.73 2.63 -32.46
N SER A 32 -24.73 2.75 -33.34
CA SER A 32 -25.02 3.99 -34.07
C SER A 32 -26.24 4.68 -33.51
N VAL A 33 -26.16 6.00 -33.33
CA VAL A 33 -27.24 6.86 -32.85
C VAL A 33 -27.50 8.01 -33.83
N GLY A 34 -28.69 8.61 -33.79
CA GLY A 34 -29.00 9.82 -34.56
C GLY A 34 -28.33 11.07 -33.97
N ALA A 35 -28.88 12.25 -34.28
CA ALA A 35 -28.34 13.54 -33.82
C ALA A 35 -28.26 13.70 -32.29
N GLU A 36 -28.95 12.85 -31.52
CA GLU A 36 -28.81 12.71 -30.07
C GLU A 36 -27.40 12.27 -29.62
N GLY A 37 -26.61 11.63 -30.48
CA GLY A 37 -25.21 11.24 -30.21
C GLY A 37 -24.25 12.42 -30.01
N LEU A 38 -24.59 13.60 -30.55
CA LEU A 38 -23.84 14.85 -30.33
C LEU A 38 -23.85 15.33 -28.87
N ARG A 39 -24.71 14.75 -28.02
CA ARG A 39 -24.77 15.06 -26.58
C ARG A 39 -23.71 14.34 -25.76
N HIS A 40 -23.04 13.35 -26.35
CA HIS A 40 -21.99 12.59 -25.69
C HIS A 40 -20.62 13.07 -26.15
N VAL A 41 -19.61 12.96 -25.29
CA VAL A 41 -18.20 13.18 -25.61
C VAL A 41 -17.35 12.01 -25.13
N PRO A 42 -16.16 11.76 -25.74
CA PRO A 42 -15.20 10.81 -25.19
C PRO A 42 -14.94 11.06 -23.70
N GLY A 43 -15.19 10.05 -22.87
CA GLY A 43 -15.14 10.13 -21.42
C GLY A 43 -16.50 10.05 -20.73
N ASP A 44 -17.61 10.30 -21.43
CA ASP A 44 -18.96 10.19 -20.85
C ASP A 44 -19.32 8.75 -20.53
N VAL A 45 -20.01 8.54 -19.41
CA VAL A 45 -20.58 7.23 -19.07
C VAL A 45 -22.00 7.18 -19.60
N ILE A 46 -22.23 6.28 -20.54
CA ILE A 46 -23.49 6.00 -21.20
C ILE A 46 -24.07 4.68 -20.71
N GLU A 47 -25.38 4.66 -20.51
CA GLU A 47 -26.11 3.48 -20.09
C GLU A 47 -26.68 2.76 -21.32
N ILE A 48 -26.40 1.47 -21.43
CA ILE A 48 -26.92 0.63 -22.50
C ILE A 48 -27.73 -0.51 -21.87
N CYS A 49 -28.95 -0.68 -22.39
CA CYS A 49 -29.87 -1.73 -21.98
C CYS A 49 -30.01 -2.72 -23.13
N ASP A 50 -29.12 -3.71 -23.21
CA ASP A 50 -29.24 -4.83 -24.14
C ASP A 50 -28.79 -6.10 -23.40
N ASP A 51 -29.71 -7.05 -23.25
CA ASP A 51 -29.39 -8.32 -22.60
C ASP A 51 -28.61 -9.20 -23.61
N ASP A 52 -27.39 -9.59 -23.23
CA ASP A 52 -26.54 -10.52 -23.96
C ASP A 52 -26.20 -10.16 -25.42
N TYR A 53 -26.21 -8.88 -25.80
CA TYR A 53 -25.92 -8.40 -27.16
C TYR A 53 -26.85 -9.02 -28.22
N ALA A 54 -28.12 -9.21 -27.87
CA ALA A 54 -29.08 -9.89 -28.75
C ALA A 54 -29.38 -9.10 -30.04
N GLY A 55 -28.90 -7.86 -30.17
CA GLY A 55 -29.12 -7.01 -31.35
C GLY A 55 -30.58 -6.61 -31.52
N ILE A 56 -31.37 -6.71 -30.44
CA ILE A 56 -32.80 -6.42 -30.45
C ILE A 56 -32.95 -4.91 -30.49
N SER A 57 -33.52 -4.41 -31.58
CA SER A 57 -33.77 -2.98 -31.71
C SER A 57 -34.95 -2.56 -30.84
N ILE A 58 -34.64 -2.18 -29.59
CA ILE A 58 -35.60 -1.77 -28.56
C ILE A 58 -36.03 -0.31 -28.69
N GLY A 59 -35.87 0.31 -29.86
CA GLY A 59 -36.29 1.68 -30.12
C GLY A 59 -36.41 1.98 -31.60
N GLY A 60 -37.06 3.09 -31.92
CA GLY A 60 -37.37 3.46 -33.31
C GLY A 60 -38.12 4.78 -33.44
N ARG A 61 -38.90 4.90 -34.51
CA ARG A 61 -39.77 6.04 -34.81
C ARG A 61 -41.24 5.65 -34.75
N VAL A 62 -42.08 6.55 -34.24
CA VAL A 62 -43.54 6.40 -34.27
C VAL A 62 -44.03 6.80 -35.65
N LEU A 63 -44.68 5.92 -36.40
CA LEU A 63 -45.20 6.21 -37.75
C LEU A 63 -46.59 6.85 -37.74
N ALA A 64 -47.40 6.58 -36.73
CA ALA A 64 -48.73 7.17 -36.58
C ALA A 64 -49.15 7.25 -35.10
N VAL A 65 -49.87 8.31 -34.73
CA VAL A 65 -50.39 8.53 -33.37
C VAL A 65 -51.90 8.65 -33.43
N ASN A 66 -52.63 7.81 -32.69
CA ASN A 66 -54.07 7.91 -32.55
C ASN A 66 -54.44 8.18 -31.08
N ASN A 67 -54.66 9.46 -30.76
CA ASN A 67 -54.97 9.92 -29.40
C ASN A 67 -56.33 9.42 -28.88
N GLN A 68 -57.31 9.18 -29.76
CA GLN A 68 -58.64 8.71 -29.37
C GLN A 68 -58.61 7.26 -28.88
N THR A 69 -57.83 6.40 -29.54
CA THR A 69 -57.69 4.98 -29.18
C THR A 69 -56.47 4.67 -28.32
N ARG A 70 -55.61 5.68 -28.09
CA ARG A 70 -54.32 5.59 -27.38
C ARG A 70 -53.38 4.57 -28.00
N THR A 71 -53.35 4.55 -29.34
CA THR A 71 -52.56 3.61 -30.12
C THR A 71 -51.44 4.34 -30.85
N LEU A 72 -50.22 3.79 -30.75
CA LEU A 72 -49.04 4.21 -31.50
C LEU A 72 -48.73 3.15 -32.54
N THR A 73 -48.51 3.54 -33.79
CA THR A 73 -47.95 2.63 -34.81
C THR A 73 -46.45 2.84 -34.84
N LEU A 74 -45.68 1.79 -34.63
CA LEU A 74 -44.22 1.84 -34.63
C LEU A 74 -43.66 1.49 -36.01
N ASP A 75 -42.41 1.89 -36.26
CA ASP A 75 -41.68 1.65 -37.50
C ASP A 75 -41.15 0.21 -37.66
N ARG A 76 -41.25 -0.60 -36.60
CA ARG A 76 -40.82 -2.00 -36.58
C ARG A 76 -41.64 -2.81 -35.60
N GLU A 77 -41.64 -4.13 -35.78
CA GLU A 77 -42.34 -5.06 -34.92
C GLU A 77 -41.68 -5.16 -33.54
N ILE A 78 -42.52 -5.26 -32.50
CA ILE A 78 -42.12 -5.47 -31.11
C ILE A 78 -42.88 -6.66 -30.52
N THR A 79 -42.22 -7.40 -29.64
CA THR A 79 -42.82 -8.53 -28.92
C THR A 79 -42.85 -8.21 -27.44
N LEU A 80 -44.00 -8.43 -26.80
CA LEU A 80 -44.13 -8.26 -25.34
C LEU A 80 -43.68 -9.52 -24.61
N PRO A 81 -43.00 -9.40 -23.45
CA PRO A 81 -42.65 -10.53 -22.61
C PRO A 81 -43.91 -11.16 -21.99
N SER A 82 -43.84 -12.47 -21.73
CA SER A 82 -44.96 -13.27 -21.17
C SER A 82 -45.31 -12.92 -19.72
N SER A 83 -44.49 -12.11 -19.04
CA SER A 83 -44.72 -11.61 -17.69
C SER A 83 -43.99 -10.28 -17.45
N GLY A 84 -44.51 -9.47 -16.53
CA GLY A 84 -43.97 -8.15 -16.17
C GLY A 84 -44.58 -7.00 -16.97
N THR A 85 -44.43 -5.78 -16.45
CA THR A 85 -44.97 -4.56 -17.07
C THR A 85 -43.96 -3.98 -18.05
N THR A 86 -44.31 -3.90 -19.33
CA THR A 86 -43.52 -3.22 -20.36
C THR A 86 -43.87 -1.74 -20.40
N LEU A 87 -42.85 -0.88 -20.37
CA LEU A 87 -43.04 0.56 -20.58
C LEU A 87 -42.48 0.94 -21.95
N ILE A 88 -43.11 1.91 -22.60
CA ILE A 88 -42.57 2.60 -23.77
C ILE A 88 -42.20 4.03 -23.35
N SER A 89 -40.95 4.40 -23.56
CA SER A 89 -40.40 5.73 -23.31
C SER A 89 -40.53 6.56 -24.57
N LEU A 90 -41.12 7.75 -24.43
CA LEU A 90 -41.41 8.71 -25.49
C LEU A 90 -40.89 10.08 -25.07
N ALA A 91 -40.61 10.98 -26.00
CA ALA A 91 -40.31 12.38 -25.67
C ALA A 91 -41.62 13.19 -25.68
N ASP A 92 -41.87 13.98 -24.64
CA ASP A 92 -42.99 14.94 -24.63
C ASP A 92 -42.68 16.18 -25.48
N GLY A 93 -43.65 17.09 -25.59
CA GLY A 93 -43.51 18.34 -26.36
C GLY A 93 -42.41 19.30 -25.87
N GLN A 94 -41.84 19.07 -24.69
CA GLN A 94 -40.67 19.80 -24.17
C GLN A 94 -39.36 19.01 -24.34
N GLY A 95 -39.40 17.82 -24.92
CA GLY A 95 -38.24 16.94 -25.14
C GLY A 95 -37.82 16.13 -23.91
N ASN A 96 -38.66 16.05 -22.87
CA ASN A 96 -38.38 15.22 -21.70
C ASN A 96 -38.84 13.78 -21.90
N PRO A 97 -38.09 12.79 -21.39
CA PRO A 97 -38.49 11.39 -21.50
C PRO A 97 -39.68 11.07 -20.57
N VAL A 98 -40.78 10.62 -21.15
CA VAL A 98 -41.98 10.16 -20.47
C VAL A 98 -42.19 8.68 -20.76
N SER A 99 -42.19 7.86 -19.71
CA SER A 99 -42.48 6.42 -19.82
C SER A 99 -43.97 6.16 -19.58
N VAL A 100 -44.60 5.43 -20.50
CA VAL A 100 -46.01 5.02 -20.43
C VAL A 100 -46.14 3.51 -20.57
N GLU A 101 -47.12 2.94 -19.89
CA GLU A 101 -47.31 1.49 -19.88
C GLU A 101 -47.91 1.01 -21.20
N VAL A 102 -47.34 -0.07 -21.72
CA VAL A 102 -47.88 -0.78 -22.88
C VAL A 102 -48.95 -1.77 -22.40
N GLN A 103 -50.19 -1.56 -22.82
CA GLN A 103 -51.33 -2.40 -22.43
C GLN A 103 -51.50 -3.63 -23.35
N SER A 104 -51.23 -3.45 -24.65
CA SER A 104 -51.32 -4.53 -25.63
C SER A 104 -50.60 -4.16 -26.91
N VAL A 105 -50.08 -5.15 -27.63
CA VAL A 105 -49.55 -5.00 -28.99
C VAL A 105 -50.41 -5.80 -29.95
N THR A 106 -50.82 -5.20 -31.06
CA THR A 106 -51.58 -5.84 -32.14
C THR A 106 -50.74 -5.79 -33.41
N ASP A 107 -50.72 -6.90 -34.17
CA ASP A 107 -49.97 -7.04 -35.42
C ASP A 107 -48.45 -6.73 -35.27
N GLY A 108 -47.87 -6.86 -34.07
CA GLY A 108 -46.47 -6.55 -33.78
C GLY A 108 -46.10 -5.06 -33.79
N VAL A 109 -46.83 -4.19 -34.50
CA VAL A 109 -46.46 -2.77 -34.72
C VAL A 109 -47.42 -1.77 -34.08
N LYS A 110 -48.64 -2.16 -33.72
CA LYS A 110 -49.63 -1.25 -33.10
C LYS A 110 -49.63 -1.44 -31.59
N VAL A 111 -49.21 -0.41 -30.87
CA VAL A 111 -49.00 -0.43 -29.43
C VAL A 111 -50.04 0.42 -28.75
N LYS A 112 -50.90 -0.21 -27.96
CA LYS A 112 -51.86 0.49 -27.11
C LYS A 112 -51.20 0.87 -25.80
N VAL A 113 -51.20 2.16 -25.47
CA VAL A 113 -50.55 2.70 -24.27
C VAL A 113 -51.58 3.20 -23.27
N SER A 114 -51.21 3.26 -21.98
CA SER A 114 -52.11 3.73 -20.93
C SER A 114 -52.55 5.19 -21.12
N ARG A 115 -51.66 6.02 -21.66
CA ARG A 115 -51.93 7.38 -22.17
C ARG A 115 -50.92 7.74 -23.26
N VAL A 116 -51.32 8.61 -24.20
CA VAL A 116 -50.37 9.23 -25.13
C VAL A 116 -49.90 10.55 -24.50
N PRO A 117 -48.59 10.74 -24.23
CA PRO A 117 -48.07 12.00 -23.70
C PRO A 117 -48.28 13.18 -24.65
N ASP A 118 -48.50 14.37 -24.10
CA ASP A 118 -48.68 15.59 -24.88
C ASP A 118 -47.39 15.92 -25.66
N GLY A 119 -47.54 16.19 -26.96
CA GLY A 119 -46.42 16.50 -27.86
C GLY A 119 -45.79 15.31 -28.59
N VAL A 120 -46.24 14.08 -28.32
CA VAL A 120 -45.87 12.91 -29.14
C VAL A 120 -46.57 13.01 -30.50
N ALA A 121 -45.78 13.08 -31.57
CA ALA A 121 -46.23 13.18 -32.96
C ALA A 121 -45.62 12.07 -33.84
N GLU A 122 -46.03 12.01 -35.11
CA GLU A 122 -45.35 11.17 -36.11
C GLU A 122 -43.85 11.51 -36.17
N TYR A 123 -43.03 10.49 -36.36
CA TYR A 123 -41.57 10.47 -36.27
C TYR A 123 -40.99 10.77 -34.87
N SER A 124 -41.79 10.79 -33.81
CA SER A 124 -41.25 10.84 -32.45
C SER A 124 -40.42 9.58 -32.15
N VAL A 125 -39.37 9.76 -31.35
CA VAL A 125 -38.52 8.66 -30.91
C VAL A 125 -39.23 7.86 -29.83
N TRP A 126 -39.17 6.54 -29.93
CA TRP A 126 -39.62 5.64 -28.88
C TRP A 126 -38.55 4.64 -28.51
N GLY A 127 -38.58 4.19 -27.25
CA GLY A 127 -37.75 3.10 -26.75
C GLY A 127 -38.53 2.22 -25.76
N LEU A 128 -38.36 0.91 -25.80
CA LEU A 128 -38.99 -0.02 -24.87
C LEU A 128 -38.11 -0.22 -23.64
N LYS A 129 -38.74 -0.15 -22.47
CA LYS A 129 -38.20 -0.63 -21.21
C LYS A 129 -38.89 -1.96 -20.92
N LEU A 130 -38.19 -3.04 -21.25
CA LEU A 130 -38.64 -4.38 -20.96
C LEU A 130 -38.26 -4.75 -19.53
N PRO A 131 -39.15 -5.45 -18.79
CA PRO A 131 -38.87 -5.91 -17.43
C PRO A 131 -37.70 -6.92 -17.34
N THR A 132 -37.23 -7.45 -18.47
CA THR A 132 -36.13 -8.42 -18.54
C THR A 132 -34.75 -7.81 -18.82
N LEU A 133 -34.65 -6.55 -19.25
CA LEU A 133 -33.36 -5.96 -19.67
C LEU A 133 -32.49 -5.56 -18.46
N ARG A 134 -31.22 -5.99 -18.43
CA ARG A 134 -30.22 -5.48 -17.47
C ARG A 134 -29.52 -4.23 -17.99
N GLN A 135 -29.34 -3.26 -17.11
CA GLN A 135 -28.62 -2.01 -17.39
C GLN A 135 -27.10 -2.23 -17.24
N ARG A 136 -26.31 -1.86 -18.25
CA ARG A 136 -24.85 -1.87 -18.19
C ARG A 136 -24.29 -0.48 -18.54
N LEU A 137 -23.28 -0.05 -17.79
CA LEU A 137 -22.62 1.23 -18.00
C LEU A 137 -21.41 1.06 -18.92
N PHE A 138 -21.23 1.98 -19.85
CA PHE A 138 -20.10 2.03 -20.78
C PHE A 138 -19.55 3.45 -20.79
N ARG A 139 -18.23 3.62 -20.82
CA ARG A 139 -17.54 4.89 -21.01
C ARG A 139 -17.22 5.07 -22.49
N CYS A 140 -17.72 6.15 -23.06
CA CYS A 140 -17.49 6.54 -24.44
C CYS A 140 -15.98 6.74 -24.69
N VAL A 141 -15.46 6.07 -25.73
CA VAL A 141 -14.06 6.17 -26.19
C VAL A 141 -13.95 7.07 -27.40
N SER A 142 -14.87 6.91 -28.36
CA SER A 142 -14.86 7.68 -29.59
C SER A 142 -16.25 7.85 -30.16
N ILE A 143 -16.45 8.99 -30.80
CA ILE A 143 -17.65 9.31 -31.55
C ILE A 143 -17.18 9.69 -32.95
N ARG A 144 -17.74 9.04 -33.97
CA ARG A 144 -17.43 9.30 -35.38
C ARG A 144 -18.73 9.57 -36.13
N GLU A 145 -18.74 10.61 -36.94
CA GLU A 145 -19.84 10.89 -37.86
C GLU A 145 -19.75 9.97 -39.08
N ASN A 146 -20.87 9.34 -39.45
CA ASN A 146 -21.02 8.50 -40.63
C ASN A 146 -21.61 9.30 -41.80
N ASP A 147 -21.38 8.85 -43.02
CA ASP A 147 -21.82 9.52 -44.26
C ASP A 147 -23.36 9.64 -44.40
N ASP A 148 -24.12 8.91 -43.59
CA ASP A 148 -25.59 8.90 -43.55
C ASP A 148 -26.19 9.87 -42.51
N GLY A 149 -25.36 10.67 -41.83
CA GLY A 149 -25.80 11.63 -40.80
C GLY A 149 -26.07 11.01 -39.42
N THR A 150 -25.63 9.77 -39.20
CA THR A 150 -25.62 9.11 -37.89
C THR A 150 -24.24 9.19 -37.23
N TYR A 151 -24.18 9.02 -35.92
CA TYR A 151 -22.92 8.99 -35.17
C TYR A 151 -22.66 7.59 -34.64
N ALA A 152 -21.53 7.01 -35.02
CA ALA A 152 -21.01 5.76 -34.45
C ALA A 152 -20.31 6.06 -33.12
N ILE A 153 -20.78 5.44 -32.05
CA ILE A 153 -20.20 5.54 -30.70
C ILE A 153 -19.54 4.20 -30.36
N THR A 154 -18.25 4.26 -30.05
CA THR A 154 -17.49 3.16 -29.44
C THR A 154 -17.33 3.46 -27.97
N ALA A 155 -17.73 2.54 -27.10
CA ALA A 155 -17.59 2.69 -25.66
C ALA A 155 -17.09 1.40 -25.00
N VAL A 156 -16.27 1.52 -23.95
CA VAL A 156 -15.81 0.37 -23.15
C VAL A 156 -16.63 0.30 -21.89
N GLN A 157 -16.90 -0.89 -21.39
CA GLN A 157 -17.66 -1.09 -20.17
C GLN A 157 -17.06 -0.27 -19.05
N HIS A 158 -17.88 0.52 -18.38
CA HIS A 158 -17.44 1.30 -17.26
C HIS A 158 -17.84 0.61 -15.97
N VAL A 159 -16.86 0.34 -15.12
CA VAL A 159 -17.08 -0.19 -13.77
C VAL A 159 -16.76 0.93 -12.77
N PRO A 160 -17.77 1.63 -12.21
CA PRO A 160 -17.57 2.76 -11.30
C PRO A 160 -16.72 2.46 -10.07
N GLU A 161 -16.64 1.19 -9.67
CA GLU A 161 -15.91 0.69 -8.50
C GLU A 161 -14.40 0.64 -8.71
N LYS A 162 -13.92 0.78 -9.96
CA LYS A 162 -12.50 0.71 -10.33
C LYS A 162 -11.63 1.73 -9.57
N GLU A 163 -12.09 2.97 -9.46
CA GLU A 163 -11.41 4.07 -8.76
C GLU A 163 -11.10 3.73 -7.30
N ALA A 164 -12.03 3.06 -6.60
CA ALA A 164 -11.87 2.70 -5.20
C ALA A 164 -10.83 1.59 -4.98
N ILE A 165 -10.64 0.72 -5.98
CA ILE A 165 -9.69 -0.39 -5.89
C ILE A 165 -8.25 0.10 -6.10
N VAL A 166 -8.07 1.12 -6.93
CA VAL A 166 -6.77 1.68 -7.31
C VAL A 166 -6.17 2.57 -6.24
N ASP A 167 -7.01 3.30 -5.51
CA ASP A 167 -6.57 4.52 -4.84
C ASP A 167 -6.11 4.40 -3.40
N ASN A 168 -6.27 3.25 -2.75
CA ASN A 168 -5.70 2.94 -1.43
C ASN A 168 -5.62 4.14 -0.43
N GLY A 169 -6.68 4.97 -0.38
CA GLY A 169 -6.85 5.99 0.66
C GLY A 169 -6.37 7.43 0.45
N ALA A 170 -6.28 8.02 -0.76
CA ALA A 170 -6.10 9.49 -0.86
C ALA A 170 -6.85 10.19 -2.03
N HIS A 171 -7.79 11.08 -1.69
CA HIS A 171 -8.47 12.05 -2.57
C HIS A 171 -8.58 13.41 -1.86
N PHE A 172 -8.49 14.52 -2.59
CA PHE A 172 -8.93 15.86 -2.14
C PHE A 172 -9.54 16.70 -3.27
N ASP A 173 -10.72 17.24 -2.94
CA ASP A 173 -11.53 18.37 -3.40
C ASP A 173 -11.60 18.72 -4.89
N GLY A 174 -12.78 18.40 -5.46
CA GLY A 174 -13.24 18.94 -6.73
C GLY A 174 -14.17 20.12 -6.54
N ASP A 175 -14.38 20.84 -7.65
CA ASP A 175 -15.71 21.32 -7.96
C ASP A 175 -15.98 21.40 -9.47
N GLN A 176 -16.94 20.55 -9.88
CA GLN A 176 -17.83 20.56 -11.06
C GLN A 176 -17.36 20.08 -12.45
N SER A 177 -17.79 18.88 -12.81
CA SER A 177 -18.84 18.61 -13.83
C SER A 177 -19.25 17.13 -13.74
N GLY A 178 -20.43 16.78 -13.19
CA GLY A 178 -21.62 16.38 -13.96
C GLY A 178 -21.55 14.88 -14.33
N THR A 179 -22.39 13.95 -13.89
CA THR A 179 -23.75 13.96 -13.36
C THR A 179 -23.88 12.90 -12.27
N VAL A 180 -24.81 13.16 -11.36
CA VAL A 180 -24.93 12.50 -10.08
C VAL A 180 -26.13 11.55 -10.16
N ASN A 181 -25.91 10.25 -9.91
CA ASN A 181 -26.94 9.31 -9.46
C ASN A 181 -26.27 8.09 -8.82
N GLY A 182 -26.51 7.90 -7.51
CA GLY A 182 -26.31 6.62 -6.84
C GLY A 182 -25.10 6.48 -5.92
N VAL A 183 -24.35 7.54 -5.62
CA VAL A 183 -23.27 7.44 -4.63
C VAL A 183 -23.83 7.68 -3.24
N THR A 184 -23.89 6.61 -2.45
CA THR A 184 -24.04 6.67 -0.99
C THR A 184 -23.04 7.70 -0.45
N PRO A 185 -23.48 8.75 0.26
CA PRO A 185 -22.58 9.78 0.76
C PRO A 185 -21.40 9.18 1.53
N PRO A 186 -20.17 9.72 1.40
CA PRO A 186 -19.01 9.18 2.09
C PRO A 186 -19.23 9.15 3.60
N ALA A 187 -18.70 8.11 4.26
CA ALA A 187 -18.77 7.99 5.70
C ALA A 187 -18.16 9.22 6.38
N VAL A 188 -18.81 9.68 7.44
CA VAL A 188 -18.28 10.75 8.28
C VAL A 188 -17.02 10.25 8.99
N GLN A 189 -15.97 11.07 9.03
CA GLN A 189 -14.69 10.75 9.66
C GLN A 189 -14.34 11.78 10.73
N HIS A 190 -13.43 11.41 11.65
CA HIS A 190 -12.94 12.26 12.75
C HIS A 190 -14.05 12.98 13.54
N LEU A 191 -15.19 12.32 13.73
CA LEU A 191 -16.27 12.88 14.52
C LEU A 191 -15.80 13.08 15.96
N THR A 192 -15.67 14.34 16.35
CA THR A 192 -15.32 14.76 17.71
C THR A 192 -16.48 15.56 18.31
N ALA A 193 -16.60 15.50 19.64
CA ALA A 193 -17.58 16.23 20.43
C ALA A 193 -16.87 16.90 21.61
N GLU A 194 -16.81 18.23 21.60
CA GLU A 194 -16.19 19.03 22.64
C GLU A 194 -17.27 19.63 23.55
N VAL A 195 -17.20 19.32 24.85
CA VAL A 195 -18.16 19.82 25.86
C VAL A 195 -17.68 21.16 26.40
N THR A 196 -18.53 22.17 26.30
CA THR A 196 -18.29 23.51 26.85
C THR A 196 -19.45 23.92 27.74
N ALA A 197 -19.17 24.61 28.84
CA ALA A 197 -20.21 25.25 29.65
C ALA A 197 -20.22 26.75 29.37
N ASP A 198 -21.37 27.29 28.99
CA ASP A 198 -21.57 28.73 28.79
C ASP A 198 -22.83 29.16 29.55
N SER A 199 -22.70 30.16 30.41
CA SER A 199 -23.83 30.79 31.11
C SER A 199 -24.76 29.82 31.87
N GLY A 200 -24.20 28.72 32.41
CA GLY A 200 -24.95 27.71 33.17
C GLY A 200 -25.62 26.62 32.33
N GLU A 201 -25.47 26.65 31.00
CA GLU A 201 -25.95 25.60 30.10
C GLU A 201 -24.78 24.80 29.52
N TYR A 202 -24.92 23.49 29.43
CA TYR A 202 -23.95 22.64 28.76
C TYR A 202 -24.21 22.63 27.26
N GLN A 203 -23.16 22.92 26.51
CA GLN A 203 -23.15 22.93 25.05
C GLN A 203 -22.13 21.93 24.55
N VAL A 204 -22.39 21.34 23.39
CA VAL A 204 -21.47 20.42 22.72
C VAL A 204 -21.22 20.90 21.32
N LEU A 205 -19.97 21.20 21.01
CA LEU A 205 -19.53 21.47 19.64
C LEU A 205 -19.09 20.16 19.01
N ALA A 206 -19.89 19.68 18.05
CA ALA A 206 -19.52 18.56 17.21
C ALA A 206 -18.76 19.06 15.99
N ARG A 207 -17.66 18.38 15.64
CA ARG A 207 -16.87 18.61 14.43
C ARG A 207 -16.58 17.29 13.76
N TRP A 208 -16.58 17.27 12.43
CA TRP A 208 -16.28 16.07 11.67
C TRP A 208 -15.74 16.43 10.29
N ASP A 209 -15.12 15.46 9.64
CA ASP A 209 -14.63 15.58 8.27
C ASP A 209 -15.35 14.58 7.35
N THR A 210 -15.22 14.80 6.05
CA THR A 210 -15.59 13.82 5.03
C THR A 210 -14.41 13.59 4.10
N PRO A 211 -14.06 12.34 3.77
CA PRO A 211 -12.90 12.02 2.94
C PRO A 211 -13.01 12.50 1.48
N LYS A 212 -14.18 12.95 1.03
CA LYS A 212 -14.40 13.67 -0.23
C LYS A 212 -15.47 14.75 -0.03
N VAL A 213 -15.22 15.97 -0.52
CA VAL A 213 -16.27 17.01 -0.61
C VAL A 213 -17.21 16.66 -1.76
N VAL A 214 -18.44 16.28 -1.42
CA VAL A 214 -19.50 16.00 -2.41
C VAL A 214 -20.48 17.16 -2.42
N LYS A 215 -20.57 17.86 -3.56
CA LYS A 215 -21.55 18.91 -3.79
C LYS A 215 -22.97 18.41 -3.52
N GLY A 216 -23.71 19.12 -2.65
CA GLY A 216 -25.11 18.81 -2.33
C GLY A 216 -25.33 17.77 -1.22
N VAL A 217 -24.30 17.42 -0.44
CA VAL A 217 -24.44 16.60 0.77
C VAL A 217 -24.78 17.46 1.99
N SER A 218 -25.70 16.96 2.80
CA SER A 218 -26.09 17.50 4.12
C SER A 218 -25.88 16.45 5.19
N PHE A 219 -25.60 16.83 6.41
CA PHE A 219 -25.37 15.92 7.53
C PHE A 219 -26.62 15.85 8.41
N MET A 220 -27.07 14.65 8.70
CA MET A 220 -28.09 14.38 9.70
C MET A 220 -27.42 13.92 10.99
N LEU A 221 -27.66 14.67 12.06
CA LEU A 221 -27.15 14.41 13.39
C LEU A 221 -28.28 13.87 14.26
N ARG A 222 -27.97 12.85 15.06
CA ARG A 222 -28.86 12.26 16.06
C ARG A 222 -28.09 12.19 17.37
N LEU A 223 -28.51 12.99 18.35
CA LEU A 223 -27.98 12.98 19.70
C LEU A 223 -28.92 12.18 20.60
N THR A 224 -28.37 11.19 21.29
CA THR A 224 -29.09 10.35 22.25
C THR A 224 -28.43 10.40 23.61
N VAL A 225 -29.20 10.15 24.67
CA VAL A 225 -28.73 10.04 26.05
C VAL A 225 -29.09 8.66 26.59
N ALA A 226 -28.14 8.01 27.26
CA ALA A 226 -28.42 6.76 27.96
C ALA A 226 -29.20 7.06 29.25
N ALA A 227 -30.36 6.43 29.40
CA ALA A 227 -31.15 6.47 30.62
C ALA A 227 -30.61 5.47 31.67
N ASP A 228 -31.02 5.64 32.92
CA ASP A 228 -30.55 4.83 34.06
C ASP A 228 -30.90 3.33 33.93
N ASP A 229 -31.92 3.01 33.13
CA ASP A 229 -32.34 1.64 32.80
C ASP A 229 -31.54 1.01 31.64
N GLY A 230 -30.54 1.72 31.11
CA GLY A 230 -29.70 1.30 29.98
C GLY A 230 -30.31 1.56 28.59
N SER A 231 -31.51 2.14 28.50
CA SER A 231 -32.14 2.49 27.23
C SER A 231 -31.59 3.80 26.65
N GLU A 232 -31.42 3.88 25.32
CA GLU A 232 -31.04 5.13 24.65
C GLU A 232 -32.29 5.98 24.33
N ARG A 233 -32.37 7.20 24.86
CA ARG A 233 -33.44 8.17 24.58
C ARG A 233 -32.97 9.24 23.60
N LEU A 234 -33.81 9.60 22.64
CA LEU A 234 -33.50 10.67 21.69
C LEU A 234 -33.54 12.03 22.39
N VAL A 235 -32.48 12.82 22.25
CA VAL A 235 -32.36 14.17 22.81
C VAL A 235 -32.65 15.21 21.73
N SER A 236 -31.98 15.09 20.58
CA SER A 236 -32.11 16.05 19.50
C SER A 236 -31.73 15.43 18.16
N THR A 237 -32.32 15.94 17.08
CA THR A 237 -31.91 15.68 15.70
C THR A 237 -31.69 17.01 14.99
N ALA A 238 -30.63 17.10 14.20
CA ALA A 238 -30.33 18.29 13.41
C ALA A 238 -29.92 17.92 11.99
N ARG A 239 -30.10 18.88 11.07
CA ARG A 239 -29.59 18.78 9.71
C ARG A 239 -28.79 20.04 9.39
N THR A 240 -27.59 19.88 8.86
CA THR A 240 -26.71 21.00 8.48
C THR A 240 -25.92 20.67 7.22
N THR A 241 -25.51 21.69 6.47
CA THR A 241 -24.56 21.54 5.35
C THR A 241 -23.12 21.83 5.76
N GLU A 242 -22.93 22.34 6.97
CA GLU A 242 -21.60 22.58 7.55
C GLU A 242 -21.04 21.31 8.19
N THR A 243 -19.72 21.26 8.37
CA THR A 243 -19.00 20.17 9.06
C THR A 243 -18.88 20.37 10.57
N THR A 244 -19.61 21.35 11.11
CA THR A 244 -19.70 21.60 12.54
C THR A 244 -21.14 21.84 12.96
N TYR A 245 -21.49 21.46 14.19
CA TYR A 245 -22.79 21.76 14.76
C TYR A 245 -22.71 21.90 16.27
N ARG A 246 -23.44 22.88 16.81
CA ARG A 246 -23.46 23.16 18.25
C ARG A 246 -24.81 22.80 18.85
N PHE A 247 -24.81 21.78 19.72
CA PHE A 247 -25.92 21.47 20.61
C PHE A 247 -25.84 22.36 21.84
N ARG A 248 -26.99 22.86 22.31
CA ARG A 248 -27.11 23.69 23.53
C ARG A 248 -28.15 23.09 24.47
N GLN A 249 -28.22 23.60 25.69
CA GLN A 249 -29.22 23.19 26.68
C GLN A 249 -29.19 21.69 27.01
N LEU A 250 -27.99 21.10 27.02
CA LEU A 250 -27.81 19.71 27.40
C LEU A 250 -27.78 19.57 28.92
N ALA A 251 -28.32 18.46 29.43
CA ALA A 251 -28.28 18.11 30.83
C ALA A 251 -27.04 17.26 31.15
N LEU A 252 -26.88 16.87 32.41
CA LEU A 252 -25.88 15.88 32.80
C LEU A 252 -26.30 14.50 32.29
N GLY A 253 -25.37 13.73 31.73
CA GLY A 253 -25.67 12.41 31.17
C GLY A 253 -24.57 11.82 30.31
N ASN A 254 -24.75 10.54 29.95
CA ASN A 254 -23.91 9.86 28.96
C ASN A 254 -24.59 10.01 27.60
N TYR A 255 -23.92 10.67 26.67
CA TYR A 255 -24.46 10.98 25.36
C TYR A 255 -23.77 10.19 24.29
N ARG A 256 -24.54 9.85 23.25
CA ARG A 256 -24.03 9.28 22.01
C ARG A 256 -24.52 10.14 20.85
N LEU A 257 -23.57 10.76 20.16
CA LEU A 257 -23.82 11.51 18.94
C LEU A 257 -23.55 10.61 17.75
N THR A 258 -24.54 10.48 16.87
CA THR A 258 -24.41 9.83 15.58
C THR A 258 -24.57 10.85 14.47
N VAL A 259 -23.62 10.93 13.55
CA VAL A 259 -23.67 11.81 12.38
C VAL A 259 -23.59 10.97 11.12
N ARG A 260 -24.46 11.25 10.16
CA ARG A 260 -24.44 10.61 8.84
C ARG A 260 -24.59 11.63 7.74
N ALA A 261 -23.87 11.43 6.64
CA ALA A 261 -24.02 12.23 5.44
C ALA A 261 -25.27 11.79 4.66
N VAL A 262 -25.97 12.73 4.03
CA VAL A 262 -27.24 12.55 3.32
C VAL A 262 -27.20 13.36 2.03
N ASN A 263 -27.36 12.72 0.88
CA ASN A 263 -27.40 13.41 -0.41
C ASN A 263 -28.78 14.03 -0.69
N ALA A 264 -28.89 14.75 -1.81
CA ALA A 264 -30.11 15.43 -2.25
C ALA A 264 -31.31 14.48 -2.49
N TRP A 265 -31.08 13.18 -2.76
CA TRP A 265 -32.13 12.16 -2.90
C TRP A 265 -32.47 11.43 -1.59
N GLY A 266 -31.86 11.82 -0.46
CA GLY A 266 -32.16 11.23 0.84
C GLY A 266 -31.45 9.92 1.14
N GLN A 267 -30.52 9.48 0.28
CA GLN A 267 -29.66 8.31 0.58
C GLN A 267 -28.67 8.68 1.68
N GLN A 268 -28.47 7.76 2.62
CA GLN A 268 -27.68 8.00 3.82
C GLN A 268 -26.37 7.21 3.76
N GLY A 269 -25.26 7.89 4.03
CA GLY A 269 -23.96 7.28 4.23
C GLY A 269 -23.85 6.55 5.57
N ASP A 270 -22.76 5.80 5.73
CA ASP A 270 -22.47 5.09 6.98
C ASP A 270 -22.37 6.08 8.16
N PRO A 271 -23.02 5.77 9.29
CA PRO A 271 -23.00 6.65 10.45
C PRO A 271 -21.65 6.59 11.18
N ALA A 272 -21.09 7.75 11.48
CA ALA A 272 -20.07 7.88 12.52
C ALA A 272 -20.73 8.11 13.86
N SER A 273 -20.21 7.52 14.93
CA SER A 273 -20.71 7.77 16.28
C SER A 273 -19.57 8.04 17.25
N VAL A 274 -19.78 9.01 18.14
CA VAL A 274 -18.90 9.32 19.26
C VAL A 274 -19.73 9.33 20.54
N SER A 275 -19.19 8.79 21.62
CA SER A 275 -19.80 8.87 22.94
C SER A 275 -19.03 9.86 23.79
N PHE A 276 -19.74 10.71 24.51
CA PHE A 276 -19.16 11.68 25.44
C PHE A 276 -20.04 11.79 26.66
N ARG A 277 -19.47 12.26 27.76
CA ARG A 277 -20.16 12.37 29.03
C ARG A 277 -20.17 13.82 29.49
N ILE A 278 -21.36 14.31 29.87
CA ILE A 278 -21.51 15.58 30.56
C ILE A 278 -21.74 15.24 32.03
N ALA A 279 -20.66 15.18 32.80
CA ALA A 279 -20.72 14.94 34.24
C ALA A 279 -19.56 15.64 34.94
N ALA A 280 -19.73 15.92 36.23
CA ALA A 280 -18.60 16.26 37.08
C ALA A 280 -17.55 15.13 36.99
N PRO A 281 -16.27 15.47 37.03
CA PRO A 281 -15.21 14.49 36.83
C PRO A 281 -15.15 13.53 38.03
N ALA A 282 -14.60 12.35 37.82
CA ALA A 282 -14.27 11.45 38.93
C ALA A 282 -13.14 12.07 39.76
N ALA A 283 -13.12 11.78 41.07
CA ALA A 283 -11.99 12.16 41.92
C ALA A 283 -10.71 11.43 41.48
N PRO A 284 -9.51 12.00 41.73
CA PRO A 284 -8.25 11.30 41.50
C PRO A 284 -8.27 9.90 42.13
N SER A 285 -7.94 8.87 41.35
CA SER A 285 -7.90 7.49 41.86
C SER A 285 -6.65 7.21 42.69
N GLN A 286 -5.56 7.90 42.36
CA GLN A 286 -4.28 7.80 43.02
C GLN A 286 -3.59 9.17 42.97
N ILE A 287 -2.82 9.49 43.99
CA ILE A 287 -1.91 10.63 43.99
C ILE A 287 -0.52 10.07 44.24
N GLU A 288 0.36 10.20 43.26
CA GLU A 288 1.76 9.88 43.41
C GLU A 288 2.49 11.06 44.03
N LEU A 289 3.24 10.81 45.10
CA LEU A 289 4.05 11.81 45.77
C LEU A 289 5.52 11.45 45.59
N THR A 290 6.27 12.32 44.92
CA THR A 290 7.72 12.17 44.75
C THR A 290 8.45 13.06 45.77
N PRO A 291 9.19 12.48 46.73
CA PRO A 291 9.96 13.24 47.71
C PRO A 291 11.18 13.91 47.07
N GLY A 292 11.40 15.19 47.35
CA GLY A 292 12.63 15.91 47.05
C GLY A 292 13.21 16.60 48.28
N TYR A 293 14.37 17.25 48.15
CA TYR A 293 14.95 18.04 49.23
C TYR A 293 14.19 19.36 49.38
N PHE A 294 13.60 19.62 50.55
CA PHE A 294 12.73 20.80 50.82
C PHE A 294 11.51 20.93 49.89
N GLN A 295 11.13 19.86 49.20
CA GLN A 295 10.02 19.86 48.26
C GLN A 295 9.33 18.50 48.15
N ILE A 296 8.06 18.52 47.77
CA ILE A 296 7.28 17.32 47.42
C ILE A 296 6.54 17.62 46.12
N THR A 297 6.66 16.72 45.15
CA THR A 297 5.89 16.78 43.90
C THR A 297 4.66 15.90 44.04
N ALA A 298 3.47 16.44 43.75
CA ALA A 298 2.23 15.70 43.74
C ALA A 298 1.70 15.56 42.31
N THR A 299 1.47 14.32 41.89
CA THR A 299 0.98 13.96 40.56
C THR A 299 -0.27 13.07 40.69
N PRO A 300 -1.47 13.64 40.50
CA PRO A 300 -2.73 12.91 40.54
C PRO A 300 -2.96 12.09 39.25
N HIS A 301 -3.59 10.93 39.40
CA HIS A 301 -3.92 9.99 38.32
C HIS A 301 -5.40 9.59 38.37
N LEU A 302 -6.06 9.52 37.22
CA LEU A 302 -7.44 9.04 37.09
C LEU A 302 -7.48 7.53 36.81
N ALA A 303 -8.52 6.85 37.30
CA ALA A 303 -8.73 5.42 37.02
C ALA A 303 -9.04 5.16 35.54
N VAL A 304 -9.70 6.13 34.89
CA VAL A 304 -9.97 6.15 33.46
C VAL A 304 -9.50 7.50 32.94
N TYR A 305 -8.66 7.50 31.91
CA TYR A 305 -8.16 8.72 31.31
C TYR A 305 -9.31 9.58 30.77
N ASP A 306 -9.39 10.82 31.22
CA ASP A 306 -10.32 11.83 30.74
C ASP A 306 -9.52 13.09 30.36
N PRO A 307 -9.40 13.42 29.06
CA PRO A 307 -8.60 14.54 28.60
C PRO A 307 -9.20 15.91 28.95
N THR A 308 -10.47 15.96 29.39
CA THR A 308 -11.14 17.21 29.78
C THR A 308 -10.87 17.61 31.23
N VAL A 309 -10.19 16.74 31.99
CA VAL A 309 -9.95 16.92 33.42
C VAL A 309 -8.63 17.65 33.65
N GLN A 310 -8.70 18.68 34.49
CA GLN A 310 -7.56 19.31 35.14
C GLN A 310 -7.62 19.03 36.65
N PHE A 311 -6.55 19.32 37.38
CA PHE A 311 -6.52 19.13 38.83
C PHE A 311 -6.27 20.46 39.54
N GLU A 312 -7.08 20.74 40.55
CA GLU A 312 -6.83 21.84 41.48
C GLU A 312 -6.05 21.29 42.69
N PHE A 313 -5.02 22.01 43.13
CA PHE A 313 -4.10 21.60 44.21
C PHE A 313 -4.20 22.51 45.42
N TRP A 314 -4.28 21.90 46.61
CA TRP A 314 -4.19 22.58 47.89
C TRP A 314 -3.16 21.91 48.77
N PHE A 315 -2.51 22.71 49.59
CA PHE A 315 -1.42 22.30 50.46
C PHE A 315 -1.66 22.77 51.89
N SER A 316 -1.43 21.89 52.85
CA SER A 316 -1.47 22.20 54.27
C SER A 316 -0.34 21.52 55.03
N GLU A 317 0.25 22.23 55.99
CA GLU A 317 1.25 21.69 56.92
C GLU A 317 0.61 20.85 58.03
N LYS A 318 -0.71 20.92 58.19
CA LYS A 318 -1.48 20.14 59.17
C LYS A 318 -2.64 19.44 58.50
N ARG A 319 -2.97 18.25 59.00
CA ARG A 319 -4.15 17.52 58.54
C ARG A 319 -5.43 18.32 58.81
N ILE A 320 -6.33 18.35 57.85
CA ILE A 320 -7.64 18.96 57.94
C ILE A 320 -8.64 17.81 58.10
N ALA A 321 -9.26 17.72 59.28
CA ALA A 321 -10.15 16.60 59.61
C ALA A 321 -11.47 16.64 58.83
N ASP A 322 -12.01 17.84 58.54
CA ASP A 322 -13.20 18.02 57.71
C ASP A 322 -12.81 18.54 56.32
N ILE A 323 -12.98 17.69 55.31
CA ILE A 323 -12.63 17.98 53.92
C ILE A 323 -13.33 19.22 53.35
N ARG A 324 -14.45 19.66 53.94
CA ARG A 324 -15.18 20.88 53.55
C ARG A 324 -14.43 22.17 53.92
N GLN A 325 -13.48 22.09 54.84
CA GLN A 325 -12.66 23.22 55.28
C GLN A 325 -11.38 23.39 54.46
N VAL A 326 -11.10 22.51 53.50
CA VAL A 326 -9.89 22.56 52.67
C VAL A 326 -9.78 23.89 51.93
N GLU A 327 -10.86 24.38 51.31
CA GLU A 327 -10.82 25.62 50.53
C GLU A 327 -10.57 26.89 51.38
N THR A 328 -10.88 26.84 52.68
CA THR A 328 -10.69 27.97 53.60
C THR A 328 -9.42 27.87 54.44
N THR A 329 -8.90 26.65 54.66
CA THR A 329 -7.81 26.38 55.61
C THR A 329 -6.51 25.98 54.92
N ALA A 330 -6.57 25.27 53.79
CA ALA A 330 -5.39 24.89 53.02
C ALA A 330 -5.02 25.99 52.01
N ARG A 331 -3.72 26.13 51.73
CA ARG A 331 -3.21 27.06 50.73
C ARG A 331 -3.50 26.53 49.34
N TYR A 332 -4.26 27.28 48.54
CA TYR A 332 -4.43 27.00 47.12
C TYR A 332 -3.10 27.19 46.37
N LEU A 333 -2.71 26.18 45.60
CA LEU A 333 -1.47 26.17 44.85
C LEU A 333 -1.73 26.59 43.39
N GLY A 334 -2.74 26.01 42.76
CA GLY A 334 -3.13 26.32 41.39
C GLY A 334 -3.83 25.17 40.70
N THR A 335 -4.05 25.32 39.39
CA THR A 335 -4.59 24.27 38.51
C THR A 335 -3.50 23.79 37.55
N ALA A 336 -3.21 22.49 37.54
CA ALA A 336 -2.16 21.91 36.70
C ALA A 336 -2.35 20.38 36.54
N LEU A 337 -1.42 19.71 35.85
CA LEU A 337 -1.33 18.25 35.82
C LEU A 337 -0.50 17.68 36.97
N TYR A 338 0.41 18.47 37.52
CA TYR A 338 1.20 18.18 38.72
C TYR A 338 1.55 19.48 39.42
N TRP A 339 1.94 19.41 40.71
CA TRP A 339 2.42 20.57 41.44
C TRP A 339 3.63 20.24 42.29
N ILE A 340 4.57 21.17 42.40
CA ILE A 340 5.74 21.08 43.29
C ILE A 340 5.50 22.02 44.46
N ALA A 341 5.27 21.48 45.65
CA ALA A 341 5.30 22.27 46.87
C ALA A 341 6.75 22.36 47.35
N ALA A 342 7.38 23.52 47.19
CA ALA A 342 8.73 23.79 47.67
C ALA A 342 8.70 24.99 48.62
N SER A 343 9.37 24.87 49.78
CA SER A 343 9.48 25.96 50.74
C SER A 343 10.56 25.66 51.78
N ILE A 344 11.17 26.71 52.35
CA ILE A 344 12.03 26.61 53.54
C ILE A 344 11.29 26.02 54.76
N ASN A 345 9.95 26.02 54.74
CA ASN A 345 9.12 25.46 55.80
C ASN A 345 8.81 23.97 55.61
N ILE A 346 9.16 23.38 54.45
CA ILE A 346 9.03 21.94 54.19
C ILE A 346 10.28 21.24 54.69
N LYS A 347 10.17 20.44 55.77
CA LYS A 347 11.31 19.87 56.48
C LYS A 347 11.26 18.33 56.47
N PRO A 348 12.43 17.65 56.46
CA PRO A 348 12.49 16.19 56.60
C PRO A 348 11.83 15.73 57.90
N GLY A 349 11.16 14.57 57.85
CA GLY A 349 10.50 13.96 59.01
C GLY A 349 9.17 14.61 59.43
N HIS A 350 8.59 15.48 58.60
CA HIS A 350 7.27 16.08 58.82
C HIS A 350 6.29 15.67 57.71
N ASP A 351 5.07 15.34 58.11
CA ASP A 351 3.97 15.04 57.19
C ASP A 351 3.39 16.33 56.61
N TYR A 352 3.25 16.36 55.28
CA TYR A 352 2.56 17.42 54.56
C TYR A 352 1.38 16.84 53.80
N TYR A 353 0.30 17.61 53.76
CA TYR A 353 -1.01 17.17 53.29
C TYR A 353 -1.35 17.89 51.99
N PHE A 354 -1.56 17.10 50.94
CA PHE A 354 -2.11 17.55 49.68
C PHE A 354 -3.58 17.17 49.60
N TYR A 355 -4.41 18.14 49.23
CA TYR A 355 -5.80 17.89 48.89
C TYR A 355 -5.98 18.24 47.43
N ILE A 356 -6.30 17.24 46.62
CA ILE A 356 -6.40 17.38 45.18
C ILE A 356 -7.79 16.95 44.75
N ARG A 357 -8.39 17.70 43.84
CA ARG A 357 -9.63 17.29 43.18
C ARG A 357 -9.52 17.54 41.68
N SER A 358 -10.18 16.67 40.94
CA SER A 358 -10.41 16.83 39.52
C SER A 358 -11.46 17.89 39.26
N VAL A 359 -11.24 18.70 38.24
CA VAL A 359 -12.15 19.72 37.74
C VAL A 359 -12.25 19.64 36.22
N ASN A 360 -13.44 19.91 35.69
CA ASN A 360 -13.66 20.12 34.26
C ASN A 360 -14.68 21.26 34.08
N THR A 361 -15.12 21.52 32.85
CA THR A 361 -16.12 22.54 32.55
C THR A 361 -17.49 22.26 33.19
N VAL A 362 -17.77 21.02 33.60
CA VAL A 362 -19.05 20.59 34.16
C VAL A 362 -19.10 20.80 35.67
N GLY A 363 -18.01 20.55 36.38
CA GLY A 363 -17.95 20.70 37.83
C GLY A 363 -16.66 20.19 38.46
N LYS A 364 -16.73 19.95 39.77
CA LYS A 364 -15.59 19.54 40.59
C LYS A 364 -15.90 18.23 41.29
N SER A 365 -14.91 17.36 41.37
CA SER A 365 -14.98 16.11 42.15
C SER A 365 -14.81 16.36 43.65
N ALA A 366 -14.98 15.30 44.45
CA ALA A 366 -14.56 15.31 45.84
C ALA A 366 -13.03 15.42 45.96
N PHE A 367 -12.57 16.01 47.06
CA PHE A 367 -11.15 16.04 47.39
C PHE A 367 -10.62 14.65 47.75
N VAL A 368 -9.38 14.41 47.35
CA VAL A 368 -8.58 13.26 47.76
C VAL A 368 -7.39 13.78 48.54
N GLU A 369 -7.22 13.24 49.75
CA GLU A 369 -6.10 13.53 50.63
C GLU A 369 -4.92 12.62 50.26
N ALA A 370 -3.73 13.20 50.13
CA ALA A 370 -2.48 12.48 50.04
C ALA A 370 -1.49 13.07 51.05
N VAL A 371 -0.78 12.19 51.75
CA VAL A 371 0.20 12.56 52.77
C VAL A 371 1.58 12.13 52.29
N GLY A 372 2.52 13.06 52.27
CA GLY A 372 3.89 12.79 51.88
C GLY A 372 4.87 13.54 52.76
N GLN A 373 6.06 12.98 52.85
CA GLN A 373 7.21 13.64 53.45
C GLN A 373 8.20 14.02 52.34
N PRO A 374 8.93 15.13 52.49
CA PRO A 374 10.10 15.35 51.63
C PRO A 374 11.13 14.26 51.90
N SER A 375 12.18 14.17 51.07
CA SER A 375 13.26 13.21 51.29
C SER A 375 13.77 13.32 52.74
N ASP A 376 14.17 12.21 53.36
CA ASP A 376 14.82 12.14 54.67
C ASP A 376 16.31 11.77 54.56
N ASP A 377 16.86 11.72 53.35
CA ASP A 377 18.27 11.41 53.09
C ASP A 377 19.19 12.53 53.63
N ALA A 378 19.71 12.30 54.83
CA ALA A 378 20.65 13.20 55.51
C ALA A 378 21.92 13.49 54.69
N SER A 379 22.41 12.52 53.91
CA SER A 379 23.60 12.72 53.06
C SER A 379 23.26 13.64 51.88
N GLY A 380 22.09 13.44 51.29
CA GLY A 380 21.52 14.30 50.25
C GLY A 380 21.33 15.75 50.72
N TYR A 381 20.75 15.98 51.91
CA TYR A 381 20.64 17.33 52.48
C TYR A 381 22.00 17.95 52.76
N LEU A 382 22.96 17.18 53.30
CA LEU A 382 24.30 17.68 53.53
C LEU A 382 24.96 18.14 52.21
N ASN A 383 24.76 17.39 51.13
CA ASN A 383 25.27 17.76 49.81
C ASN A 383 24.55 18.99 49.24
N PHE A 384 23.22 19.08 49.39
CA PHE A 384 22.45 20.27 49.02
C PHE A 384 22.97 21.52 49.75
N PHE A 385 23.12 21.45 51.08
CA PHE A 385 23.64 22.55 51.88
C PHE A 385 25.10 22.87 51.57
N LYS A 386 25.97 21.88 51.34
CA LYS A 386 27.34 22.14 50.87
C LYS A 386 27.36 22.91 49.56
N GLY A 387 26.46 22.57 48.63
CA GLY A 387 26.29 23.30 47.38
C GLY A 387 25.84 24.75 47.60
N GLU A 388 24.79 24.97 48.39
CA GLU A 388 24.29 26.31 48.69
C GLU A 388 25.28 27.15 49.51
N ILE A 389 25.94 26.55 50.50
CA ILE A 389 27.02 27.19 51.28
C ILE A 389 28.17 27.55 50.34
N GLY A 390 28.60 26.64 49.46
CA GLY A 390 29.66 26.90 48.49
C GLY A 390 29.39 28.05 47.51
N LYS A 391 28.11 28.41 47.31
CA LYS A 391 27.71 29.59 46.52
C LYS A 391 27.79 30.90 47.31
N THR A 392 27.90 30.86 48.64
CA THR A 392 28.00 32.08 49.46
C THR A 392 29.38 32.72 49.31
N HIS A 393 29.44 34.05 49.31
CA HIS A 393 30.70 34.79 49.27
C HIS A 393 31.61 34.44 50.46
N LEU A 394 31.04 34.23 51.64
CA LEU A 394 31.80 33.86 52.84
C LEU A 394 32.44 32.48 52.71
N ALA A 395 31.74 31.51 52.13
CA ALA A 395 32.34 30.21 51.86
C ALA A 395 33.39 30.33 50.77
N GLN A 396 33.13 31.04 49.66
CA GLN A 396 34.13 31.27 48.61
C GLN A 396 35.40 31.94 49.16
N GLU A 397 35.27 32.96 50.01
CA GLU A 397 36.39 33.56 50.73
C GLU A 397 37.08 32.58 51.68
N LEU A 398 36.32 31.76 52.43
CA LEU A 398 36.88 30.74 53.31
C LEU A 398 37.62 29.64 52.52
N TRP A 399 37.08 29.18 51.38
CA TRP A 399 37.76 28.26 50.45
C TRP A 399 39.03 28.90 49.92
N THR A 400 38.98 30.20 49.59
CA THR A 400 40.15 30.98 49.13
C THR A 400 41.18 31.19 50.25
N GLN A 401 40.77 31.29 51.51
CA GLN A 401 41.65 31.41 52.68
C GLN A 401 42.22 30.06 53.14
N ILE A 402 41.45 28.97 53.04
CA ILE A 402 41.91 27.59 53.22
C ILE A 402 42.97 27.27 52.16
N ASP A 403 42.75 27.71 50.92
CA ASP A 403 43.77 27.66 49.85
C ASP A 403 44.96 28.61 50.10
N ASN A 404 44.80 29.68 50.89
CA ASN A 404 45.82 30.73 51.09
C ASN A 404 46.42 30.87 52.50
N GLY A 405 46.40 29.84 53.35
CA GLY A 405 47.60 29.56 54.16
C GLY A 405 47.49 29.55 55.68
N GLN A 406 47.32 28.34 56.21
CA GLN A 406 48.03 27.92 57.43
C GLN A 406 48.71 26.53 57.33
N LEU A 407 48.70 25.91 56.14
CA LEU A 407 49.44 24.65 55.87
C LEU A 407 50.56 24.83 54.82
N ALA A 408 50.91 26.07 54.49
CA ALA A 408 51.88 26.38 53.44
C ALA A 408 53.28 25.75 53.63
N PRO A 409 53.86 25.62 54.85
CA PRO A 409 55.18 25.02 55.00
C PRO A 409 55.16 23.48 54.84
N ASP A 410 54.18 22.79 55.43
CA ASP A 410 54.08 21.32 55.35
C ASP A 410 53.64 20.84 53.95
N LEU A 411 52.82 21.65 53.26
CA LEU A 411 52.42 21.37 51.88
C LEU A 411 53.51 21.69 50.86
N ALA A 412 54.48 22.55 51.18
CA ALA A 412 55.63 22.81 50.31
C ALA A 412 56.61 21.63 50.29
N GLU A 413 56.84 20.99 51.44
CA GLU A 413 57.66 19.78 51.55
C GLU A 413 57.01 18.59 50.83
N ILE A 414 55.70 18.37 51.04
CA ILE A 414 54.94 17.33 50.33
C ILE A 414 54.79 17.64 48.83
N ARG A 415 54.60 18.91 48.42
CA ARG A 415 54.59 19.28 46.99
C ARG A 415 55.94 19.07 46.32
N THR A 416 57.06 19.20 47.03
CA THR A 416 58.38 18.94 46.45
C THR A 416 58.60 17.43 46.26
N SER A 417 58.15 16.59 47.21
CA SER A 417 58.13 15.13 47.05
C SER A 417 57.13 14.63 46.00
N ILE A 418 55.94 15.23 45.91
CA ILE A 418 54.92 14.89 44.89
C ILE A 418 55.30 15.44 43.51
N THR A 419 55.98 16.58 43.39
CA THR A 419 56.50 17.07 42.10
C THR A 419 57.69 16.23 41.63
N GLY A 420 58.50 15.70 42.54
CA GLY A 420 59.51 14.68 42.25
C GLY A 420 58.89 13.36 41.74
N VAL A 421 57.87 12.84 42.44
CA VAL A 421 57.20 11.56 42.08
C VAL A 421 56.27 11.71 40.86
N SER A 422 55.61 12.85 40.66
CA SER A 422 54.73 13.11 39.52
C SER A 422 55.51 13.39 38.23
N ASN A 423 56.74 13.90 38.33
CA ASN A 423 57.68 13.96 37.19
C ASN A 423 58.30 12.57 36.87
N GLU A 424 58.24 11.61 37.80
CA GLU A 424 58.63 10.21 37.56
C GLU A 424 57.50 9.34 36.95
N ILE A 425 56.23 9.68 37.16
CA ILE A 425 55.07 8.90 36.66
C ILE A 425 54.64 9.30 35.23
N THR A 426 55.31 10.25 34.60
CA THR A 426 55.26 10.41 33.13
C THR A 426 56.58 9.91 32.54
N GLN A 427 56.69 8.61 32.30
CA GLN A 427 57.83 8.09 31.52
C GLN A 427 57.72 8.60 30.08
N THR A 428 58.44 9.70 29.79
CA THR A 428 58.67 10.17 28.44
C THR A 428 59.96 9.55 27.92
N VAL A 429 59.87 8.51 27.10
CA VAL A 429 61.05 7.93 26.44
C VAL A 429 61.31 8.70 25.16
N ASN A 430 62.19 9.70 25.23
CA ASN A 430 62.67 10.39 24.03
C ASN A 430 63.78 9.56 23.38
N LYS A 431 63.47 8.88 22.27
CA LYS A 431 64.49 8.31 21.39
C LYS A 431 64.64 9.22 20.17
N LYS A 432 65.81 9.84 20.02
CA LYS A 432 66.25 10.49 18.78
C LYS A 432 66.93 9.44 17.91
N LEU A 433 66.46 9.28 16.68
CA LEU A 433 67.21 8.65 15.61
C LEU A 433 67.41 9.70 14.52
N GLU A 434 68.66 10.13 14.36
CA GLU A 434 69.16 11.05 13.33
C GLU A 434 68.39 12.38 13.26
N ASP A 435 67.40 12.56 12.39
CA ASP A 435 66.70 13.84 12.16
C ASP A 435 65.21 13.87 12.57
N GLN A 436 64.72 12.87 13.30
CA GLN A 436 63.32 12.82 13.74
C GLN A 436 63.20 12.66 15.27
N SER A 437 62.50 13.61 15.91
CA SER A 437 62.16 13.53 17.34
C SER A 437 60.74 13.02 17.52
N ALA A 438 60.60 11.80 18.05
CA ALA A 438 59.32 11.26 18.51
C ALA A 438 59.28 11.27 20.04
N ALA A 439 58.23 11.84 20.61
CA ALA A 439 57.97 11.78 22.06
C ALA A 439 56.86 10.76 22.33
N ILE A 440 57.14 9.80 23.19
CA ILE A 440 56.16 8.81 23.67
C ILE A 440 55.72 9.24 25.06
N GLN A 441 54.43 9.50 25.25
CA GLN A 441 53.83 9.85 26.54
C GLN A 441 52.82 8.78 26.95
N GLN A 442 53.04 8.16 28.10
CA GLN A 442 52.03 7.35 28.79
C GLN A 442 51.26 8.25 29.76
N ILE A 443 49.94 8.32 29.59
CA ILE A 443 49.05 9.16 30.37
C ILE A 443 48.09 8.24 31.14
N GLN A 444 48.19 8.26 32.47
CA GLN A 444 47.21 7.68 33.37
C GLN A 444 46.48 8.82 34.06
N LYS A 445 45.23 9.07 33.65
CA LYS A 445 44.43 10.18 34.18
C LYS A 445 43.07 9.67 34.62
N VAL A 446 42.78 9.82 35.91
CA VAL A 446 41.43 9.70 36.45
C VAL A 446 40.92 11.11 36.65
N GLN A 447 39.93 11.51 35.86
CA GLN A 447 39.36 12.84 35.88
C GLN A 447 37.86 12.74 36.07
N VAL A 448 37.32 13.56 36.98
CA VAL A 448 35.89 13.78 37.07
C VAL A 448 35.55 14.93 36.13
N ASP A 449 34.63 14.71 35.19
CA ASP A 449 34.21 15.78 34.27
C ASP A 449 33.30 16.81 34.96
N THR A 450 32.95 17.89 34.25
CA THR A 450 32.07 18.97 34.75
C THR A 450 30.65 18.51 35.11
N ASN A 451 30.28 17.26 34.79
CA ASN A 451 29.00 16.65 35.14
C ASN A 451 29.11 15.61 36.27
N ASN A 452 30.23 15.59 37.01
CA ASN A 452 30.51 14.65 38.10
C ASN A 452 30.66 13.17 37.69
N ASN A 453 30.90 12.88 36.41
CA ASN A 453 31.16 11.50 35.95
C ASN A 453 32.65 11.16 36.10
N LEU A 454 32.94 9.98 36.66
CA LEU A 454 34.30 9.45 36.80
C LEU A 454 34.80 8.92 35.47
N ASN A 455 35.72 9.65 34.83
CA ASN A 455 36.36 9.22 33.59
C ASN A 455 37.80 8.77 33.92
N SER A 456 38.05 7.47 33.79
CA SER A 456 39.41 6.92 33.88
C SER A 456 39.93 6.66 32.47
N MET A 457 41.06 7.28 32.11
CA MET A 457 41.70 7.12 30.81
C MET A 457 43.14 6.67 30.98
N TRP A 458 43.47 5.52 30.37
CA TRP A 458 44.85 5.13 30.08
C TRP A 458 45.11 5.42 28.61
N ALA A 459 46.10 6.24 28.29
CA ALA A 459 46.45 6.57 26.92
C ALA A 459 47.95 6.50 26.66
N VAL A 460 48.33 5.99 25.48
CA VAL A 460 49.68 6.11 24.94
C VAL A 460 49.60 7.04 23.75
N LYS A 461 50.40 8.10 23.77
CA LYS A 461 50.44 9.14 22.73
C LYS A 461 51.85 9.25 22.17
N LEU A 462 51.96 9.10 20.86
CA LEU A 462 53.14 9.37 20.05
C LEU A 462 52.92 10.71 19.36
N GLN A 463 53.88 11.62 19.51
CA GLN A 463 53.87 12.88 18.81
C GLN A 463 55.17 13.08 18.06
N GLN A 464 55.05 13.51 16.80
CA GLN A 464 56.18 13.79 15.94
C GLN A 464 55.92 15.08 15.16
N MET A 465 56.91 15.96 15.13
CA MET A 465 56.86 17.20 14.38
C MET A 465 57.71 17.03 13.12
N GLN A 466 57.13 17.26 11.95
CA GLN A 466 57.83 17.20 10.68
C GLN A 466 57.30 18.30 9.76
N ASP A 467 58.20 19.10 9.16
CA ASP A 467 57.87 20.21 8.24
C ASP A 467 56.81 21.19 8.78
N GLY A 468 56.88 21.50 10.08
CA GLY A 468 55.93 22.39 10.76
C GLY A 468 54.53 21.81 11.00
N ARG A 469 54.29 20.55 10.60
CA ARG A 469 53.06 19.81 10.90
C ARG A 469 53.28 18.83 12.05
N LEU A 470 52.31 18.81 12.97
CA LEU A 470 52.30 17.91 14.12
C LEU A 470 51.49 16.67 13.79
N TYR A 471 52.13 15.51 13.78
CA TYR A 471 51.50 14.21 13.63
C TYR A 471 51.34 13.56 15.00
N ILE A 472 50.12 13.09 15.30
CA ILE A 472 49.78 12.48 16.58
C ILE A 472 49.18 11.11 16.31
N ALA A 473 49.70 10.08 16.97
CA ALA A 473 49.11 8.76 17.02
C ALA A 473 48.91 8.35 18.48
N GLY A 474 47.72 7.89 18.86
CA GLY A 474 47.47 7.44 20.22
C GLY A 474 46.38 6.40 20.35
N ILE A 475 46.48 5.59 21.40
CA ILE A 475 45.46 4.63 21.83
C ILE A 475 45.07 4.97 23.26
N GLY A 476 43.76 5.08 23.51
CA GLY A 476 43.18 5.31 24.82
C GLY A 476 42.17 4.23 25.16
N ALA A 477 42.10 3.80 26.41
CA ALA A 477 41.03 2.95 26.91
C ALA A 477 40.44 3.57 28.18
N GLY A 478 39.11 3.49 28.32
CA GLY A 478 38.43 4.09 29.46
C GLY A 478 37.01 3.61 29.65
N VAL A 479 36.42 4.02 30.76
CA VAL A 479 35.02 3.79 31.10
C VAL A 479 34.36 5.14 31.28
N GLU A 480 33.22 5.32 30.65
CA GLU A 480 32.43 6.56 30.65
C GLU A 480 31.01 6.25 31.11
N ASN A 481 30.45 7.13 31.94
CA ASN A 481 29.08 7.04 32.40
C ASN A 481 28.19 7.90 31.50
N THR A 482 27.45 7.26 30.58
CA THR A 482 26.54 7.96 29.67
C THR A 482 25.11 7.90 30.20
N PRO A 483 24.18 8.74 29.69
CA PRO A 483 22.76 8.66 30.07
C PRO A 483 22.12 7.28 29.85
N ASP A 484 22.69 6.46 28.95
CA ASP A 484 22.24 5.10 28.63
C ASP A 484 22.94 4.00 29.47
N GLY A 485 23.81 4.40 30.40
CA GLY A 485 24.53 3.52 31.32
C GLY A 485 26.06 3.57 31.19
N MET A 486 26.74 2.71 31.94
CA MET A 486 28.20 2.66 31.97
C MET A 486 28.76 1.93 30.74
N GLN A 487 29.66 2.59 30.01
CA GLN A 487 30.23 2.10 28.74
C GLN A 487 31.75 2.02 28.81
N SER A 488 32.32 0.87 28.47
CA SER A 488 33.76 0.72 28.25
C SER A 488 34.11 1.03 26.79
N GLN A 489 35.15 1.83 26.56
CA GLN A 489 35.55 2.26 25.21
C GLN A 489 37.05 2.18 24.96
N VAL A 490 37.41 2.04 23.68
CA VAL A 490 38.77 2.16 23.15
C VAL A 490 38.77 3.25 22.09
N LEU A 491 39.59 4.28 22.30
CA LEU A 491 39.75 5.43 21.42
C LEU A 491 41.07 5.31 20.67
N LEU A 492 41.03 5.47 19.35
CA LEU A 492 42.22 5.45 18.48
C LEU A 492 42.30 6.79 17.77
N ALA A 493 43.36 7.55 18.01
CA ALA A 493 43.59 8.86 17.41
C ALA A 493 44.80 8.76 16.47
N ALA A 494 44.58 8.63 15.17
CA ALA A 494 45.62 8.62 14.15
C ALA A 494 45.01 8.95 12.77
N ASP A 495 45.81 9.52 11.86
CA ASP A 495 45.37 9.80 10.47
C ASP A 495 45.04 8.51 9.69
N ARG A 496 45.63 7.38 10.10
CA ARG A 496 45.42 6.06 9.51
C ARG A 496 45.55 4.97 10.58
N ILE A 497 44.51 4.18 10.77
CA ILE A 497 44.49 3.02 11.67
C ILE A 497 44.44 1.77 10.81
N ALA A 498 45.35 0.82 10.98
CA ALA A 498 45.37 -0.42 10.20
C ALA A 498 45.63 -1.66 11.07
N MET A 499 44.81 -2.69 10.94
CA MET A 499 45.06 -4.02 11.50
C MET A 499 45.84 -4.85 10.49
N ILE A 500 47.06 -5.23 10.84
CA ILE A 500 47.97 -5.96 9.96
C ILE A 500 48.25 -7.32 10.60
N ASN A 501 48.14 -8.40 9.83
CA ASN A 501 48.66 -9.70 10.24
C ASN A 501 50.12 -9.82 9.76
N PRO A 502 51.11 -9.89 10.65
CA PRO A 502 52.52 -9.92 10.24
C PRO A 502 52.95 -11.26 9.64
N ALA A 503 52.10 -12.28 9.61
CA ALA A 503 52.43 -13.57 9.01
C ALA A 503 52.77 -13.41 7.52
N ASN A 504 53.99 -13.81 7.15
CA ASN A 504 54.52 -13.92 5.78
C ASN A 504 54.85 -12.61 5.04
N GLY A 505 55.04 -11.48 5.73
CA GLY A 505 55.55 -10.25 5.11
C GLY A 505 54.61 -9.57 4.11
N ASN A 506 53.35 -10.02 4.03
CA ASN A 506 52.32 -9.37 3.23
C ASN A 506 51.65 -8.26 4.06
N THR A 507 51.79 -7.01 3.63
CA THR A 507 51.35 -5.82 4.39
C THR A 507 49.90 -5.44 4.11
N LYS A 508 49.13 -6.25 3.37
CA LYS A 508 47.74 -5.91 3.05
C LYS A 508 46.92 -5.89 4.34
N PRO A 509 46.46 -4.70 4.78
CA PRO A 509 45.77 -4.58 6.05
C PRO A 509 44.37 -5.21 5.96
N MET A 510 43.97 -5.94 7.00
CA MET A 510 42.66 -6.60 7.08
C MET A 510 41.54 -5.59 7.33
N PHE A 511 41.86 -4.51 8.04
CA PHE A 511 40.96 -3.42 8.38
C PHE A 511 41.76 -2.11 8.35
N VAL A 512 41.27 -1.07 7.68
CA VAL A 512 41.88 0.28 7.67
C VAL A 512 40.82 1.34 7.86
N GLY A 513 40.96 2.19 8.87
CA GLY A 513 40.26 3.47 8.94
C GLY A 513 41.17 4.60 8.45
N GLN A 514 40.76 5.34 7.41
CA GLN A 514 41.51 6.47 6.86
C GLN A 514 40.57 7.42 6.12
N GLY A 515 40.61 8.72 6.43
CA GLY A 515 39.87 9.76 5.70
C GLY A 515 38.37 9.49 5.60
N ASP A 516 37.68 9.39 6.75
CA ASP A 516 36.24 9.07 6.90
C ASP A 516 35.78 7.75 6.26
N GLN A 517 36.72 6.88 5.84
CA GLN A 517 36.43 5.61 5.18
C GLN A 517 37.02 4.43 5.97
N ILE A 518 36.31 3.31 5.89
CA ILE A 518 36.75 2.01 6.41
C ILE A 518 36.95 1.06 5.22
N PHE A 519 38.16 0.51 5.10
CA PHE A 519 38.52 -0.52 4.13
C PHE A 519 38.66 -1.87 4.84
N MET A 520 38.04 -2.90 4.29
CA MET A 520 38.01 -4.25 4.86
C MET A 520 38.37 -5.28 3.78
N ASN A 521 39.25 -6.23 4.11
CA ASN A 521 39.66 -7.30 3.18
C ASN A 521 39.13 -8.66 3.66
N GLU A 522 38.36 -9.36 2.82
CA GLU A 522 37.90 -10.75 3.04
C GLU A 522 37.24 -11.00 4.42
N VAL A 523 36.20 -10.21 4.74
CA VAL A 523 35.55 -10.27 6.06
C VAL A 523 34.30 -11.17 6.05
N PHE A 524 34.18 -12.02 7.08
CA PHE A 524 32.94 -12.71 7.44
C PHE A 524 32.15 -11.88 8.47
N LEU A 525 31.00 -11.34 8.07
CA LEU A 525 30.11 -10.54 8.93
C LEU A 525 28.81 -11.30 9.21
N LYS A 526 28.38 -11.35 10.47
CA LYS A 526 27.08 -11.94 10.84
C LYS A 526 25.92 -11.02 10.48
N TYR A 527 26.05 -9.73 10.74
CA TYR A 527 25.09 -8.69 10.38
C TYR A 527 25.84 -7.44 9.93
N LEU A 528 25.40 -6.84 8.83
CA LEU A 528 25.84 -5.52 8.37
C LEU A 528 24.61 -4.64 8.23
N THR A 529 24.53 -3.59 9.05
CA THR A 529 23.52 -2.55 8.92
C THR A 529 24.19 -1.32 8.33
N ALA A 530 23.93 -1.06 7.06
CA ALA A 530 24.49 0.09 6.36
C ALA A 530 23.39 0.78 5.52
N PRO A 531 23.27 2.12 5.59
CA PRO A 531 22.30 2.87 4.78
C PRO A 531 22.68 2.86 3.29
N THR A 532 23.97 2.71 2.99
CA THR A 532 24.49 2.51 1.63
C THR A 532 25.60 1.47 1.63
N ILE A 533 25.61 0.63 0.59
CA ILE A 533 26.75 -0.25 0.30
C ILE A 533 27.08 -0.06 -1.17
N THR A 534 28.29 0.38 -1.48
CA THR A 534 28.76 0.52 -2.85
C THR A 534 30.08 -0.23 -2.97
N SER A 535 30.12 -1.24 -3.83
CA SER A 535 31.40 -1.87 -4.19
C SER A 535 32.25 -0.89 -5.01
N GLY A 536 33.57 -0.90 -4.84
CA GLY A 536 34.46 -0.11 -5.69
C GLY A 536 34.29 -0.41 -7.20
N GLY A 537 34.47 0.60 -8.05
CA GLY A 537 34.32 0.54 -9.51
C GLY A 537 33.28 1.51 -10.06
N ASN A 538 33.41 1.93 -11.33
CA ASN A 538 32.43 2.80 -12.00
C ASN A 538 32.01 2.18 -13.35
N PRO A 539 30.79 1.63 -13.48
CA PRO A 539 29.74 1.53 -12.46
C PRO A 539 30.04 0.42 -11.41
N PRO A 540 29.51 0.55 -10.19
CA PRO A 540 29.70 -0.44 -9.13
C PRO A 540 29.10 -1.80 -9.50
N THR A 541 29.80 -2.87 -9.13
CA THR A 541 29.36 -4.26 -9.33
C THR A 541 28.22 -4.64 -8.40
N PHE A 542 28.16 -4.03 -7.22
CA PHE A 542 27.09 -4.16 -6.24
C PHE A 542 26.78 -2.79 -5.63
N SER A 543 25.51 -2.38 -5.61
CA SER A 543 25.07 -1.18 -4.90
C SER A 543 23.74 -1.40 -4.19
N LEU A 544 23.67 -1.01 -2.92
CA LEU A 544 22.44 -0.80 -2.15
C LEU A 544 22.35 0.68 -1.81
N THR A 545 21.27 1.33 -2.21
CA THR A 545 21.03 2.75 -1.96
C THR A 545 19.97 2.95 -0.87
N PRO A 546 19.90 4.13 -0.22
CA PRO A 546 18.99 4.37 0.91
C PRO A 546 17.51 4.31 0.53
N ASP A 547 17.19 4.54 -0.75
CA ASP A 547 15.87 4.39 -1.35
C ASP A 547 15.50 2.91 -1.63
N GLY A 548 16.32 1.96 -1.17
CA GLY A 548 16.02 0.53 -1.21
C GLY A 548 16.34 -0.15 -2.54
N ARG A 549 17.10 0.50 -3.42
CA ARG A 549 17.48 -0.09 -4.72
C ARG A 549 18.71 -0.98 -4.56
N LEU A 550 18.54 -2.25 -4.89
CA LEU A 550 19.62 -3.22 -5.04
C LEU A 550 20.02 -3.35 -6.52
N SER A 551 21.29 -3.14 -6.84
CA SER A 551 21.89 -3.44 -8.15
C SER A 551 23.04 -4.41 -7.95
N ALA A 552 23.03 -5.55 -8.63
CA ALA A 552 24.10 -6.54 -8.60
C ALA A 552 24.41 -7.01 -10.02
N LYS A 553 25.64 -6.79 -10.49
CA LYS A 553 26.15 -7.22 -11.79
C LYS A 553 27.03 -8.46 -11.61
N ASN A 554 26.81 -9.50 -12.41
CA ASN A 554 27.55 -10.77 -12.35
C ASN A 554 27.51 -11.45 -10.97
N ALA A 555 26.42 -11.30 -10.22
CA ALA A 555 26.25 -12.00 -8.95
C ALA A 555 25.80 -13.45 -9.19
N ASP A 556 26.52 -14.40 -8.61
CA ASP A 556 26.07 -15.80 -8.49
C ASP A 556 25.20 -15.93 -7.22
N ILE A 557 23.91 -16.18 -7.42
CA ILE A 557 22.96 -16.43 -6.34
C ILE A 557 22.60 -17.91 -6.39
N SER A 558 23.44 -18.73 -5.75
CA SER A 558 23.26 -20.19 -5.68
C SER A 558 22.22 -20.66 -4.66
N GLY A 559 21.68 -19.73 -3.85
CA GLY A 559 20.56 -19.94 -2.92
C GLY A 559 19.21 -19.50 -3.49
N ASN A 560 18.29 -19.06 -2.63
CA ASN A 560 16.99 -18.54 -3.01
C ASN A 560 16.89 -17.02 -2.76
N VAL A 561 16.27 -16.29 -3.70
CA VAL A 561 15.85 -14.90 -3.48
C VAL A 561 14.40 -14.91 -3.00
N ASN A 562 14.17 -14.67 -1.71
CA ASN A 562 12.82 -14.51 -1.15
C ASN A 562 12.46 -13.03 -1.07
N ALA A 563 11.58 -12.56 -1.95
CA ALA A 563 10.92 -11.28 -1.79
C ALA A 563 9.54 -11.51 -1.14
N ASN A 564 9.34 -10.98 0.07
CA ASN A 564 8.05 -11.11 0.78
C ASN A 564 6.91 -10.34 0.07
N SER A 565 7.26 -9.31 -0.71
CA SER A 565 6.34 -8.53 -1.55
C SER A 565 7.16 -7.73 -2.57
N GLY A 566 6.64 -7.56 -3.79
CA GLY A 566 7.28 -6.70 -4.81
C GLY A 566 6.93 -7.12 -6.24
N THR A 567 7.33 -6.29 -7.21
CA THR A 567 7.14 -6.55 -8.64
C THR A 567 8.50 -6.71 -9.29
N LEU A 568 8.71 -7.83 -9.99
CA LEU A 568 9.87 -8.03 -10.84
C LEU A 568 9.55 -7.50 -12.25
N ASN A 569 10.13 -6.35 -12.62
CA ASN A 569 9.94 -5.74 -13.94
C ASN A 569 11.16 -6.01 -14.83
N ASN A 570 10.95 -6.24 -16.13
CA ASN A 570 12.01 -6.48 -17.13
C ASN A 570 12.92 -7.69 -16.80
N VAL A 571 12.32 -8.80 -16.36
CA VAL A 571 13.05 -10.04 -16.12
C VAL A 571 13.30 -10.75 -17.44
N THR A 572 14.56 -10.78 -17.89
CA THR A 572 14.98 -11.58 -19.04
C THR A 572 15.64 -12.87 -18.56
N ILE A 573 15.11 -14.02 -18.97
CA ILE A 573 15.70 -15.33 -18.69
C ILE A 573 16.40 -15.81 -19.96
N ASN A 574 17.73 -15.77 -19.97
CA ASN A 574 18.54 -16.03 -21.18
C ASN A 574 18.63 -17.51 -21.58
N GLN A 575 18.18 -18.43 -20.71
CA GLN A 575 18.24 -19.88 -20.95
C GLN A 575 16.90 -20.54 -20.58
N ASN A 576 16.85 -21.36 -19.53
CA ASN A 576 15.67 -22.12 -19.15
C ASN A 576 15.17 -21.67 -17.78
N CYS A 577 13.84 -21.48 -17.67
CA CYS A 577 13.15 -21.30 -16.40
C CYS A 577 12.35 -22.56 -16.08
N ARG A 578 12.40 -23.01 -14.82
CA ARG A 578 11.50 -24.06 -14.32
C ARG A 578 10.75 -23.53 -13.11
N ILE A 579 9.44 -23.34 -13.26
CA ILE A 579 8.55 -22.99 -12.16
C ILE A 579 8.07 -24.30 -11.54
N LEU A 580 8.52 -24.60 -10.32
CA LEU A 580 8.19 -25.85 -9.61
C LEU A 580 6.85 -25.77 -8.84
N GLY A 581 6.21 -24.58 -8.83
CA GLY A 581 4.94 -24.31 -8.15
C GLY A 581 3.91 -23.68 -9.09
N LYS A 582 3.04 -22.81 -8.55
CA LYS A 582 1.98 -22.13 -9.30
C LYS A 582 2.45 -20.78 -9.85
N LEU A 583 2.38 -20.59 -11.17
CA LEU A 583 2.39 -19.25 -11.80
C LEU A 583 0.94 -18.75 -11.84
N SER A 584 0.66 -17.64 -11.16
CA SER A 584 -0.64 -16.96 -11.20
C SER A 584 -0.44 -15.59 -11.81
N ALA A 585 -1.03 -15.34 -12.97
CA ALA A 585 -0.94 -14.06 -13.67
C ALA A 585 -2.35 -13.67 -14.15
N ASN A 586 -2.67 -12.38 -14.09
CA ASN A 586 -3.95 -11.86 -14.60
C ASN A 586 -4.00 -11.92 -16.14
N GLN A 587 -2.86 -11.80 -16.80
CA GLN A 587 -2.69 -11.92 -18.24
C GLN A 587 -1.33 -12.54 -18.54
N ILE A 588 -1.30 -13.47 -19.49
CA ILE A 588 -0.07 -13.99 -20.10
C ILE A 588 -0.17 -13.62 -21.57
N GLU A 589 0.63 -12.65 -22.01
CA GLU A 589 0.70 -12.29 -23.42
C GLU A 589 1.62 -13.27 -24.14
N GLY A 590 1.02 -14.17 -24.91
CA GLY A 590 1.70 -15.21 -25.69
C GLY A 590 1.06 -16.59 -25.56
N ASP A 591 1.37 -17.48 -26.49
CA ASP A 591 0.81 -18.84 -26.51
C ASP A 591 1.57 -19.76 -25.54
N ILE A 592 0.85 -20.43 -24.63
CA ILE A 592 1.38 -21.60 -23.91
C ILE A 592 1.24 -22.81 -24.84
N VAL A 593 2.26 -23.01 -25.68
CA VAL A 593 2.28 -24.10 -26.67
C VAL A 593 3.29 -25.17 -26.27
N LYS A 594 2.88 -26.43 -26.40
CA LYS A 594 3.80 -27.56 -26.41
C LYS A 594 3.84 -28.13 -27.82
N THR A 595 5.01 -28.08 -28.44
CA THR A 595 5.19 -28.47 -29.83
C THR A 595 6.13 -29.66 -29.95
N VAL A 596 5.79 -30.62 -30.80
CA VAL A 596 6.69 -31.70 -31.22
C VAL A 596 6.76 -31.72 -32.74
N GLY A 597 7.99 -31.71 -33.27
CA GLY A 597 8.29 -31.85 -34.68
C GLY A 597 9.01 -33.16 -34.94
N LYS A 598 8.64 -33.89 -36.00
CA LYS A 598 9.32 -35.12 -36.40
C LYS A 598 9.23 -35.36 -37.91
N ALA A 599 10.36 -35.62 -38.54
CA ALA A 599 10.42 -36.05 -39.93
C ALA A 599 9.78 -37.43 -40.11
N PHE A 600 9.01 -37.60 -41.19
CA PHE A 600 8.45 -38.91 -41.53
C PHE A 600 9.56 -39.92 -41.84
N PRO A 601 9.44 -41.17 -41.37
CA PRO A 601 10.37 -42.23 -41.75
C PRO A 601 10.44 -42.38 -43.27
N ARG A 602 11.66 -42.63 -43.78
CA ARG A 602 11.92 -42.84 -45.20
C ARG A 602 12.55 -44.20 -45.42
N ASN A 603 12.15 -44.86 -46.50
CA ASN A 603 12.81 -46.08 -46.99
C ASN A 603 13.62 -45.69 -48.23
N GLY A 604 14.91 -45.43 -48.03
CA GLY A 604 15.75 -44.80 -49.06
C GLY A 604 15.31 -43.36 -49.35
N SER A 605 14.85 -43.11 -50.57
CA SER A 605 14.49 -41.76 -51.05
C SER A 605 13.02 -41.39 -50.88
N TYR A 606 12.13 -42.33 -50.52
CA TYR A 606 10.68 -42.10 -50.41
C TYR A 606 10.16 -42.28 -48.99
N ALA A 607 9.04 -41.61 -48.68
CA ALA A 607 8.42 -41.64 -47.36
C ALA A 607 7.70 -42.97 -47.13
N SER A 608 8.03 -43.68 -46.06
CA SER A 608 7.37 -44.94 -45.71
C SER A 608 7.58 -45.25 -44.24
N GLY A 609 6.50 -45.41 -43.50
CA GLY A 609 6.52 -45.76 -42.08
C GLY A 609 5.46 -45.04 -41.27
N THR A 610 5.60 -45.11 -39.94
CA THR A 610 4.59 -44.63 -38.99
C THR A 610 5.19 -43.67 -37.96
N ILE A 611 4.49 -42.58 -37.68
CA ILE A 611 4.72 -41.74 -36.50
C ILE A 611 3.53 -41.87 -35.57
N THR A 612 3.78 -42.13 -34.28
CA THR A 612 2.75 -42.08 -33.23
C THR A 612 3.07 -40.94 -32.27
N VAL A 613 2.09 -40.07 -32.06
CA VAL A 613 2.13 -38.98 -31.09
C VAL A 613 1.10 -39.28 -30.02
N THR A 614 1.54 -39.43 -28.77
CA THR A 614 0.63 -39.59 -27.63
C THR A 614 0.70 -38.34 -26.77
N VAL A 615 -0.43 -37.67 -26.64
CA VAL A 615 -0.62 -36.50 -25.80
C VAL A 615 -1.27 -36.98 -24.51
N TYR A 616 -0.51 -36.98 -23.41
CA TYR A 616 -1.03 -37.26 -22.08
C TYR A 616 -1.55 -35.99 -21.43
N ASP A 617 -2.60 -36.14 -20.64
CA ASP A 617 -3.31 -35.05 -20.02
C ASP A 617 -3.88 -35.38 -18.64
N ASP A 618 -3.58 -34.49 -17.70
CA ASP A 618 -4.09 -34.44 -16.34
C ASP A 618 -4.69 -33.07 -15.99
N GLN A 619 -4.89 -32.19 -16.99
CA GLN A 619 -5.25 -30.79 -16.78
C GLN A 619 -6.77 -30.58 -16.77
N ALA A 620 -7.23 -29.66 -15.91
CA ALA A 620 -8.64 -29.37 -15.66
C ALA A 620 -9.30 -28.41 -16.69
N PHE A 621 -8.70 -28.22 -17.86
CA PHE A 621 -9.24 -27.38 -18.94
C PHE A 621 -9.03 -28.01 -20.32
N ASP A 622 -9.91 -27.67 -21.25
CA ASP A 622 -9.88 -28.18 -22.62
C ASP A 622 -8.65 -27.72 -23.40
N ARG A 623 -8.14 -28.60 -24.27
CA ARG A 623 -7.01 -28.35 -25.17
C ARG A 623 -7.41 -28.57 -26.62
N GLN A 624 -6.60 -27.98 -27.49
CA GLN A 624 -6.61 -28.22 -28.92
C GLN A 624 -5.26 -28.77 -29.35
N ILE A 625 -5.30 -29.90 -30.04
CA ILE A 625 -4.16 -30.46 -30.76
C ILE A 625 -4.28 -29.96 -32.19
N VAL A 626 -3.41 -29.04 -32.57
CA VAL A 626 -3.31 -28.51 -33.92
C VAL A 626 -2.24 -29.29 -34.66
N VAL A 627 -2.60 -29.84 -35.81
CA VAL A 627 -1.68 -30.42 -36.79
C VAL A 627 -1.62 -29.44 -37.95
N PRO A 628 -0.56 -28.60 -38.04
CA PRO A 628 -0.34 -27.73 -39.19
C PRO A 628 -0.23 -28.52 -40.50
N PRO A 629 -0.35 -27.86 -41.66
CA PRO A 629 -0.35 -28.49 -42.97
C PRO A 629 0.80 -29.49 -43.19
N VAL A 630 0.46 -30.77 -43.26
CA VAL A 630 1.33 -31.84 -43.75
C VAL A 630 1.10 -31.97 -45.25
N LEU A 631 2.07 -31.54 -46.03
CA LEU A 631 2.04 -31.58 -47.49
C LEU A 631 2.65 -32.89 -47.98
N PHE A 632 1.96 -33.61 -48.86
CA PHE A 632 2.46 -34.86 -49.43
C PHE A 632 2.13 -34.98 -50.92
N ARG A 633 3.06 -35.56 -51.68
CA ARG A 633 2.98 -35.66 -53.14
C ARG A 633 3.75 -36.88 -53.64
N GLY A 634 3.30 -37.47 -54.73
CA GLY A 634 4.06 -38.39 -55.56
C GLY A 634 4.71 -37.73 -56.79
N GLY A 635 5.56 -38.47 -57.49
CA GLY A 635 6.21 -38.03 -58.72
C GLY A 635 5.45 -38.44 -59.97
N LYS A 636 5.38 -37.54 -60.96
CA LYS A 636 5.12 -37.88 -62.36
C LYS A 636 6.45 -38.21 -63.01
N HIS A 637 6.48 -39.31 -63.75
CA HIS A 637 7.65 -39.72 -64.51
C HIS A 637 7.29 -39.87 -65.96
N GLU A 638 8.18 -39.39 -66.81
CA GLU A 638 8.03 -39.46 -68.25
C GLU A 638 9.01 -40.50 -68.77
N ASN A 639 8.52 -41.41 -69.60
CA ASN A 639 9.36 -42.35 -70.31
C ASN A 639 8.92 -42.39 -71.78
N PHE A 640 9.85 -42.72 -72.67
CA PHE A 640 9.56 -42.93 -74.08
C PHE A 640 9.61 -44.42 -74.36
N ASN A 641 8.56 -44.96 -74.97
CA ASN A 641 8.60 -46.36 -75.42
C ASN A 641 9.51 -46.50 -76.67
N SER A 642 9.75 -47.74 -77.11
CA SER A 642 10.58 -48.03 -78.28
C SER A 642 10.09 -47.39 -79.59
N ASN A 643 8.82 -46.94 -79.62
CA ASN A 643 8.20 -46.27 -80.77
C ASN A 643 8.20 -44.74 -80.61
N ASN A 644 9.00 -44.20 -79.69
CA ASN A 644 9.09 -42.77 -79.38
C ASN A 644 7.76 -42.13 -78.93
N GLN A 645 6.81 -42.93 -78.45
CA GLN A 645 5.57 -42.44 -77.85
C GLN A 645 5.80 -42.20 -76.36
N GLN A 646 5.39 -41.03 -75.89
CA GLN A 646 5.50 -40.62 -74.50
C GLN A 646 4.50 -41.41 -73.64
N SER A 647 5.02 -42.06 -72.61
CA SER A 647 4.25 -42.79 -71.60
C SER A 647 4.53 -42.20 -70.22
N TYR A 648 3.49 -42.11 -69.40
CA TYR A 648 3.59 -41.59 -68.05
C TYR A 648 3.35 -42.69 -67.04
N TRP A 649 4.14 -42.68 -65.97
CA TRP A 649 3.84 -43.46 -64.79
C TRP A 649 3.95 -42.59 -63.55
N TYR A 650 3.19 -42.95 -62.52
CA TYR A 650 3.05 -42.15 -61.32
C TYR A 650 3.56 -42.92 -60.11
N SER A 651 4.28 -42.22 -59.24
CA SER A 651 4.45 -42.61 -57.85
C SER A 651 3.28 -42.06 -57.05
N THR A 652 2.76 -42.83 -56.10
CA THR A 652 1.68 -42.43 -55.22
C THR A 652 2.19 -42.36 -53.79
N CYS A 653 1.98 -41.23 -53.12
CA CYS A 653 2.18 -41.05 -51.68
C CYS A 653 0.83 -41.10 -50.98
N LYS A 654 0.62 -42.03 -50.07
CA LYS A 654 -0.63 -42.17 -49.30
C LYS A 654 -0.36 -41.81 -47.84
N LEU A 655 -1.11 -40.83 -47.34
CA LEU A 655 -1.15 -40.49 -45.92
C LEU A 655 -2.46 -40.98 -45.31
N GLN A 656 -2.35 -41.72 -44.21
CA GLN A 656 -3.46 -42.15 -43.36
C GLN A 656 -3.21 -41.63 -41.95
N VAL A 657 -4.23 -41.03 -41.33
CA VAL A 657 -4.17 -40.49 -39.97
C VAL A 657 -5.27 -41.13 -39.14
N LEU A 658 -4.90 -41.66 -37.98
CA LEU A 658 -5.83 -42.23 -37.01
C LEU A 658 -5.80 -41.42 -35.70
N LYS A 659 -6.97 -41.19 -35.11
CA LYS A 659 -7.16 -40.67 -33.74
C LYS A 659 -7.68 -41.81 -32.87
N ASN A 660 -6.92 -42.18 -31.83
CA ASN A 660 -7.28 -43.27 -30.90
C ASN A 660 -7.66 -44.58 -31.63
N GLY A 661 -6.94 -44.90 -32.72
CA GLY A 661 -7.20 -46.08 -33.55
C GLY A 661 -8.31 -45.92 -34.60
N GLN A 662 -9.09 -44.83 -34.57
CA GLN A 662 -10.11 -44.54 -35.58
C GLN A 662 -9.53 -43.69 -36.72
N GLU A 663 -9.73 -44.11 -37.97
CA GLU A 663 -9.29 -43.34 -39.13
C GLU A 663 -10.05 -42.00 -39.24
N ILE A 664 -9.30 -40.90 -39.33
CA ILE A 664 -9.83 -39.54 -39.50
C ILE A 664 -9.45 -38.92 -40.85
N PHE A 665 -8.45 -39.47 -41.52
CA PHE A 665 -8.04 -39.04 -42.85
C PHE A 665 -7.32 -40.17 -43.59
N GLN A 666 -7.64 -40.35 -44.86
CA GLN A 666 -6.91 -41.25 -45.73
C GLN A 666 -7.00 -40.79 -47.17
N GLN A 667 -5.88 -40.36 -47.75
CA GLN A 667 -5.85 -39.96 -49.16
C GLN A 667 -4.54 -40.33 -49.85
N PRO A 668 -4.59 -40.84 -51.10
CA PRO A 668 -3.44 -40.95 -51.98
C PRO A 668 -3.21 -39.65 -52.77
N ALA A 669 -1.94 -39.33 -53.03
CA ALA A 669 -1.49 -38.23 -53.89
C ALA A 669 -0.51 -38.74 -54.94
N THR A 670 -0.82 -38.52 -56.22
CA THR A 670 0.08 -38.76 -57.36
C THR A 670 0.92 -37.50 -57.59
N ASP A 671 0.98 -37.00 -58.82
CA ASP A 671 1.69 -35.79 -59.21
C ASP A 671 1.05 -34.48 -58.73
N VAL A 672 -0.09 -34.50 -58.04
CA VAL A 672 -0.70 -33.31 -57.43
C VAL A 672 -0.52 -33.35 -55.91
N SER A 673 0.01 -32.28 -55.34
CA SER A 673 0.21 -32.19 -53.89
C SER A 673 -1.13 -32.18 -53.16
N ARG A 674 -1.20 -32.93 -52.06
CA ARG A 674 -2.32 -32.91 -51.12
C ARG A 674 -1.86 -32.45 -49.75
N VAL A 675 -2.81 -32.03 -48.93
CA VAL A 675 -2.56 -31.47 -47.60
C VAL A 675 -3.45 -32.16 -46.58
N PHE A 676 -2.88 -32.45 -45.41
CA PHE A 676 -3.63 -32.78 -44.21
C PHE A 676 -3.36 -31.70 -43.16
N SER A 677 -4.42 -31.13 -42.61
CA SER A 677 -4.37 -30.20 -41.47
C SER A 677 -5.60 -30.48 -40.61
N SER A 678 -5.46 -30.39 -39.29
CA SER A 678 -6.58 -30.66 -38.39
C SER A 678 -6.42 -29.95 -37.06
N VAL A 679 -7.55 -29.52 -36.50
CA VAL A 679 -7.66 -29.09 -35.10
C VAL A 679 -8.50 -30.14 -34.38
N ILE A 680 -7.90 -30.76 -33.37
CA ILE A 680 -8.50 -31.88 -32.65
C ILE A 680 -8.70 -31.46 -31.20
N ASP A 681 -9.95 -31.39 -30.78
CA ASP A 681 -10.30 -31.11 -29.40
C ASP A 681 -9.95 -32.28 -28.49
N MET A 682 -9.42 -31.93 -27.32
CA MET A 682 -9.10 -32.82 -26.21
C MET A 682 -9.69 -32.22 -24.93
N PRO A 683 -10.84 -32.72 -24.43
CA PRO A 683 -11.49 -32.12 -23.28
C PRO A 683 -10.70 -32.35 -21.98
N ALA A 684 -10.99 -31.53 -20.96
CA ALA A 684 -10.36 -31.62 -19.64
C ALA A 684 -10.46 -33.02 -19.01
N GLY A 685 -9.38 -33.49 -18.38
CA GLY A 685 -9.37 -34.74 -17.60
C GLY A 685 -9.41 -36.04 -18.42
N HIS A 686 -9.33 -35.99 -19.75
CA HIS A 686 -9.31 -37.19 -20.59
C HIS A 686 -7.88 -37.71 -20.79
N GLY A 687 -7.39 -38.51 -19.84
CA GLY A 687 -6.18 -39.35 -19.86
C GLY A 687 -5.15 -39.10 -20.98
N HIS A 688 -5.39 -39.62 -22.20
CA HIS A 688 -4.52 -39.36 -23.35
C HIS A 688 -5.25 -39.41 -24.70
N VAL A 689 -4.70 -38.70 -25.69
CA VAL A 689 -5.07 -38.80 -27.12
C VAL A 689 -3.86 -39.28 -27.90
N THR A 690 -4.06 -40.30 -28.73
CA THR A 690 -3.03 -40.85 -29.62
C THR A 690 -3.36 -40.54 -31.07
N LEU A 691 -2.44 -39.88 -31.76
CA LEU A 691 -2.48 -39.66 -33.20
C LEU A 691 -1.44 -40.54 -33.89
N THR A 692 -1.88 -41.34 -34.86
CA THR A 692 -1.01 -42.22 -35.64
C THR A 692 -1.03 -41.78 -37.10
N PHE A 693 0.14 -41.47 -37.64
CA PHE A 693 0.33 -41.03 -39.02
C PHE A 693 1.08 -42.13 -39.77
N ASN A 694 0.40 -42.79 -40.70
CA ASN A 694 0.97 -43.80 -41.57
C ASN A 694 1.19 -43.20 -42.95
N VAL A 695 2.45 -43.17 -43.40
CA VAL A 695 2.79 -42.81 -44.77
C VAL A 695 3.25 -44.05 -45.51
N SER A 696 2.76 -44.21 -46.73
CA SER A 696 3.19 -45.29 -47.62
C SER A 696 3.31 -44.78 -49.04
N SER A 697 4.35 -45.25 -49.74
CA SER A 697 4.63 -44.83 -51.11
C SER A 697 4.73 -46.04 -52.03
N TYR A 698 4.10 -45.92 -53.21
CA TYR A 698 4.02 -46.99 -54.19
C TYR A 698 4.34 -46.44 -55.58
N GLY A 699 5.20 -47.12 -56.33
CA GLY A 699 5.47 -46.84 -57.74
C GLY A 699 4.67 -47.80 -58.61
N ALA A 700 4.20 -47.33 -59.77
CA ALA A 700 3.61 -48.22 -60.76
C ALA A 700 4.65 -49.27 -61.23
N ASN A 701 4.20 -50.47 -61.59
CA ASN A 701 5.01 -51.55 -62.17
C ASN A 701 6.23 -52.00 -61.31
N ASN A 702 6.14 -51.91 -59.97
CA ASN A 702 7.22 -52.23 -59.01
C ASN A 702 8.47 -51.32 -59.12
N TRP A 703 8.33 -50.11 -59.68
CA TRP A 703 9.44 -49.16 -59.74
C TRP A 703 9.63 -48.47 -58.40
N THR A 704 10.87 -48.08 -58.09
CA THR A 704 11.19 -47.33 -56.86
C THR A 704 10.38 -46.02 -56.83
N PRO A 705 9.51 -45.82 -55.81
CA PRO A 705 8.70 -44.62 -55.72
C PRO A 705 9.55 -43.36 -55.58
N THR A 706 9.10 -42.25 -56.15
CA THR A 706 9.56 -40.91 -55.77
C THR A 706 8.40 -40.13 -55.17
N THR A 707 8.51 -39.81 -53.88
CA THR A 707 7.44 -39.14 -53.13
C THR A 707 8.04 -38.16 -52.14
N SER A 708 7.37 -37.05 -51.91
CA SER A 708 7.71 -36.08 -50.87
C SER A 708 6.61 -36.00 -49.82
N ILE A 709 7.02 -35.76 -48.58
CA ILE A 709 6.15 -35.39 -47.47
C ILE A 709 6.91 -34.40 -46.59
N SER A 710 6.23 -33.36 -46.10
CA SER A 710 6.78 -32.43 -45.12
C SER A 710 6.88 -33.09 -43.74
N ASP A 711 7.69 -32.52 -42.86
CA ASP A 711 7.78 -33.00 -41.48
C ASP A 711 6.44 -32.83 -40.76
N LEU A 712 6.17 -33.73 -39.82
CA LEU A 712 5.01 -33.63 -38.95
C LEU A 712 5.30 -32.62 -37.85
N LEU A 713 4.44 -31.62 -37.71
CA LEU A 713 4.38 -30.76 -36.54
C LEU A 713 3.06 -31.03 -35.81
N VAL A 714 3.12 -31.20 -34.49
CA VAL A 714 1.94 -31.27 -33.63
C VAL A 714 2.10 -30.25 -32.53
N VAL A 715 1.13 -29.34 -32.43
CA VAL A 715 1.08 -28.26 -31.45
C VAL A 715 -0.09 -28.56 -30.52
N VAL A 716 0.15 -28.57 -29.22
CA VAL A 716 -0.90 -28.64 -28.21
C VAL A 716 -0.98 -27.29 -27.54
N MET A 717 -2.17 -26.70 -27.57
CA MET A 717 -2.45 -25.41 -26.96
C MET A 717 -3.73 -25.50 -26.13
N LYS A 718 -3.89 -24.57 -25.19
CA LYS A 718 -5.17 -24.39 -24.49
C LYS A 718 -6.26 -24.12 -25.53
N LYS A 719 -7.40 -24.80 -25.44
CA LYS A 719 -8.55 -24.51 -26.30
C LYS A 719 -9.02 -23.10 -25.93
N SER A 720 -8.98 -22.19 -26.90
CA SER A 720 -9.50 -20.85 -26.70
C SER A 720 -10.97 -20.95 -26.32
N THR A 721 -11.32 -20.48 -25.13
CA THR A 721 -12.70 -20.15 -24.79
C THR A 721 -13.06 -18.82 -25.44
N ALA A 722 -13.02 -18.80 -26.78
CA ALA A 722 -13.73 -17.78 -27.53
C ALA A 722 -15.22 -17.98 -27.22
N GLY A 723 -15.77 -17.14 -26.34
CA GLY A 723 -17.20 -17.15 -26.03
C GLY A 723 -17.63 -17.68 -24.66
N ILE A 724 -16.78 -17.72 -23.63
CA ILE A 724 -17.32 -17.71 -22.25
C ILE A 724 -17.58 -16.25 -21.87
N SER A 725 -18.78 -15.78 -22.19
CA SER A 725 -19.44 -14.72 -21.44
C SER A 725 -20.11 -15.37 -20.23
N ILE A 726 -19.88 -14.80 -19.04
CA ILE A 726 -20.60 -15.15 -17.82
C ILE A 726 -21.62 -14.04 -17.59
N SER A 727 -22.89 -14.39 -17.48
CA SER A 727 -24.00 -13.47 -17.18
C SER A 727 -24.16 -13.19 -15.69
#